data_AF-A0A3D5PCE7-F1
#
_entry.id   AF-A0A3D5PCE7-F1
#
_cell.length_a   1.000
_cell.length_b   1.000
_cell.length_c   1.000
_cell.angle_alpha   90.00
_cell.angle_beta   90.00
_cell.angle_gamma   90.00
#
_symmetry.space_group_name_H-M   'P 1'
#
loop_
_entity.id
_entity.type
_entity.pdbx_description
1 polymer ?
#
loop_
_entity_poly.entity_id
_entity_poly.type
_entity_poly.pdbx_seq_one_letter_code
_entity_poly.pdbx_strand_id
1 'polypeptide(L)'
;MIDNSNNQWAKVKTASGKIGYCFKQYLSFSGGSSTGSLNSAQTAVTTDVLRMRSGPSLHNGILLVLAKGTSMKVIDNSNSQWAKVQAPNGRQGWCSKAYLKFSSHSTTPNRKSSDESQAKGLTATTMDYLNLRTGPGMGYRVIVTLGCGVTASVLDNSKSGWVEVLTSDGRQGWCSRQYLKISGSTPKKPSNGSNTQKPSESSITGALVMADVLRLRSGPGTSYKVLGSLPYNTYLKALDKPQSGWIKVQTSGGKTGYVSTDYVKFVSENSGSSVTLSASSISVPQGKTLWLQSSSSASWTSSNKSVATVSNGYVYAVSPGRAQITASCGSAKAICTVTVTAAEPIRATYASPNIASPGEKVTFTAITDTKRSGVKFVVSTGSAEKTLQASRTVRQTTNGVATDCWTACMSFNSSGVYTYKAYAAQNGSFSSNGAGSDVMVSTQNSETATTSEQRRASDKMIRLIANWEGYMSQVYADSLTSTYVPTIGYGCTLSPNAVFYNNISEKEAWAIMVNKLNNSSYTTELNRMIANNHFLMNQNQADCLISFAYNVGAKYFNCSSEPDFRKIMDNAVVLPSIPSGGFAASVTYDTYLYNNCKSNSSRICSVTSGTKATVIAKSFPTNRTGWYQVRLPNGKTGWINSGYVSFSNSSKMVHDLNYTNAEAFGSELILWNQAGGKFYPGLFYRRLGEANVYNYGDYSAVRYNKYNYIYPASASSLK
;
A
#
# COMPACT_ATOMS: atom_id res chain seq x y z
N MET A 1 -31.64 25.06 12.70
CA MET A 1 -31.88 23.62 12.97
C MET A 1 -33.38 23.43 13.12
N ILE A 2 -33.94 22.30 12.65
CA ILE A 2 -35.39 22.07 12.60
C ILE A 2 -35.84 21.03 13.65
N ASP A 3 -35.05 19.98 13.89
CA ASP A 3 -35.37 18.92 14.88
C ASP A 3 -34.07 18.27 15.38
N ASN A 4 -33.99 17.99 16.69
CA ASN A 4 -32.83 17.42 17.38
C ASN A 4 -33.21 16.28 18.34
N SER A 5 -34.43 15.75 18.27
CA SER A 5 -34.96 14.74 19.20
C SER A 5 -34.29 13.36 19.07
N ASN A 6 -33.82 13.00 17.87
CA ASN A 6 -33.16 11.71 17.62
C ASN A 6 -31.75 11.66 18.23
N ASN A 7 -31.32 10.51 18.78
CA ASN A 7 -30.05 10.40 19.49
C ASN A 7 -28.78 10.52 18.61
N GLN A 8 -28.86 10.25 17.30
CA GLN A 8 -27.71 10.24 16.38
C GLN A 8 -27.79 11.29 15.27
N TRP A 9 -28.98 11.77 14.94
CA TRP A 9 -29.22 12.66 13.80
C TRP A 9 -29.93 13.95 14.22
N ALA A 10 -29.60 15.05 13.55
CA ALA A 10 -30.33 16.30 13.65
C ALA A 10 -30.83 16.72 12.27
N LYS A 11 -32.08 17.18 12.19
CA LYS A 11 -32.67 17.78 10.99
C LYS A 11 -32.23 19.23 10.89
N VAL A 12 -31.54 19.58 9.81
CA VAL A 12 -30.94 20.90 9.58
C VAL A 12 -31.45 21.51 8.28
N LYS A 13 -31.44 22.85 8.21
CA LYS A 13 -31.75 23.63 7.02
C LYS A 13 -30.52 24.47 6.66
N THR A 14 -30.04 24.37 5.43
CA THR A 14 -28.92 25.17 4.94
C THR A 14 -29.34 26.62 4.74
N ALA A 15 -28.37 27.54 4.64
CA ALA A 15 -28.64 28.95 4.30
C ALA A 15 -29.35 29.11 2.95
N SER A 16 -29.13 28.17 2.01
CA SER A 16 -29.82 28.08 0.72
C SER A 16 -31.22 27.45 0.79
N GLY A 17 -31.75 27.18 1.99
CA GLY A 17 -33.12 26.72 2.20
C GLY A 17 -33.36 25.22 2.11
N LYS A 18 -32.34 24.41 1.78
CA LYS A 18 -32.47 22.94 1.68
C LYS A 18 -32.52 22.28 3.05
N ILE A 19 -33.44 21.33 3.22
CA ILE A 19 -33.66 20.59 4.47
C ILE A 19 -33.10 19.18 4.34
N GLY A 20 -32.33 18.72 5.33
CA GLY A 20 -31.76 17.37 5.37
C GLY A 20 -31.38 16.94 6.79
N TYR A 21 -30.89 15.71 6.94
CA TYR A 21 -30.42 15.18 8.22
C TYR A 21 -28.90 15.13 8.24
N CYS A 22 -28.31 15.60 9.34
CA CYS A 22 -26.88 15.56 9.58
C CYS A 22 -26.60 14.78 10.86
N PHE A 23 -25.56 13.93 10.82
CA PHE A 23 -25.13 13.19 11.99
C PHE A 23 -24.60 14.17 13.05
N LYS A 24 -25.05 14.05 14.29
CA LYS A 24 -24.73 15.04 15.35
C LYS A 24 -23.24 15.19 15.62
N GLN A 25 -22.46 14.14 15.39
CA GLN A 25 -21.00 14.14 15.55
C GLN A 25 -20.26 15.11 14.60
N TYR A 26 -20.95 15.66 13.59
CA TYR A 26 -20.43 16.62 12.62
C TYR A 26 -21.06 18.01 12.74
N LEU A 27 -21.87 18.25 13.78
CA LEU A 27 -22.50 19.54 14.04
C LEU A 27 -21.99 20.12 15.36
N SER A 28 -21.68 21.41 15.36
CA SER A 28 -21.50 22.20 16.57
C SER A 28 -22.79 22.98 16.85
N PHE A 29 -23.37 22.78 18.03
CA PHE A 29 -24.59 23.47 18.44
C PHE A 29 -24.22 24.71 19.26
N SER A 30 -24.52 25.89 18.75
CA SER A 30 -24.35 27.15 19.46
C SER A 30 -25.66 27.55 20.13
N GLY A 31 -25.73 27.42 21.45
CA GLY A 31 -26.85 27.92 22.28
C GLY A 31 -27.48 26.85 23.16
N GLY A 32 -27.16 26.90 24.44
CA GLY A 32 -27.71 26.01 25.47
C GLY A 32 -26.83 25.97 26.71
N SER A 33 -26.68 27.10 27.40
CA SER A 33 -26.03 27.15 28.71
C SER A 33 -26.91 26.43 29.74
N SER A 34 -26.39 25.36 30.35
CA SER A 34 -26.80 24.95 31.69
C SER A 34 -25.57 24.54 32.50
N THR A 35 -25.43 25.27 33.59
CA THR A 35 -24.50 25.22 34.71
C THR A 35 -24.20 23.80 35.22
N GLY A 36 -22.92 23.49 35.40
CA GLY A 36 -22.49 22.25 36.05
C GLY A 36 -20.97 22.04 36.10
N SER A 37 -20.32 22.74 37.03
CA SER A 37 -18.99 22.47 37.62
C SER A 37 -17.72 22.52 36.74
N LEU A 38 -16.82 23.42 37.12
CA LEU A 38 -15.39 23.40 36.79
C LEU A 38 -14.80 22.01 37.10
N ASN A 39 -14.57 21.19 36.08
CA ASN A 39 -13.77 19.97 36.23
C ASN A 39 -12.38 20.20 35.64
N SER A 40 -11.41 20.23 36.55
CA SER A 40 -9.96 20.21 36.36
C SER A 40 -9.51 19.59 35.02
N ALA A 41 -8.61 20.28 34.31
CA ALA A 41 -8.06 19.83 33.03
C ALA A 41 -7.28 18.51 33.21
N GLN A 42 -7.95 17.38 33.00
CA GLN A 42 -7.35 16.06 33.07
C GLN A 42 -6.27 15.95 31.98
N THR A 43 -5.05 15.57 32.38
CA THR A 43 -3.94 15.31 31.47
C THR A 43 -3.67 13.81 31.40
N ALA A 44 -3.16 13.38 30.24
CA ALA A 44 -2.77 12.00 30.01
C ALA A 44 -1.36 11.95 29.42
N VAL A 45 -0.56 10.98 29.89
CA VAL A 45 0.80 10.74 29.41
C VAL A 45 0.84 9.40 28.70
N THR A 46 1.47 9.35 27.52
CA THR A 46 1.61 8.10 26.77
C THR A 46 2.56 7.13 27.49
N THR A 47 2.15 5.87 27.68
CA THR A 47 2.96 4.83 28.34
C THR A 47 3.89 4.09 27.37
N ASP A 48 3.68 4.27 26.05
CA ASP A 48 4.50 3.79 24.94
C ASP A 48 4.36 4.74 23.73
N VAL A 49 5.06 4.45 22.62
CA VAL A 49 4.83 5.11 21.33
C VAL A 49 3.39 4.87 20.88
N LEU A 50 2.59 5.93 20.80
CA LEU A 50 1.14 5.84 20.63
C LEU A 50 0.68 6.53 19.34
N ARG A 51 -0.07 5.81 18.52
CA ARG A 51 -0.70 6.36 17.31
C ARG A 51 -1.97 7.12 17.71
N MET A 52 -1.97 8.44 17.51
CA MET A 52 -3.15 9.30 17.60
C MET A 52 -3.92 9.24 16.29
N ARG A 53 -5.21 8.88 16.33
CA ARG A 53 -6.02 8.57 15.15
C ARG A 53 -7.15 9.58 14.93
N SER A 54 -7.70 9.60 13.72
CA SER A 54 -8.84 10.46 13.38
C SER A 54 -10.16 10.06 14.04
N GLY A 55 -10.26 8.85 14.61
CA GLY A 55 -11.44 8.35 15.33
C GLY A 55 -11.12 7.21 16.31
N PRO A 56 -12.05 6.84 17.22
CA PRO A 56 -11.84 5.87 18.31
C PRO A 56 -11.89 4.41 17.83
N SER A 57 -11.04 4.05 16.86
CA SER A 57 -10.91 2.68 16.36
C SER A 57 -9.55 2.48 15.68
N LEU A 58 -9.06 1.24 15.66
CA LEU A 58 -7.81 0.86 14.99
C LEU A 58 -7.87 0.99 13.46
N HIS A 59 -9.06 1.10 12.87
CA HIS A 59 -9.28 1.30 11.43
C HIS A 59 -9.19 2.76 10.98
N ASN A 60 -9.15 3.71 11.92
CA ASN A 60 -9.06 5.14 11.58
C ASN A 60 -7.64 5.57 11.26
N GLY A 61 -7.50 6.53 10.34
CA GLY A 61 -6.22 7.07 9.88
C GLY A 61 -5.38 7.64 11.02
N ILE A 62 -4.06 7.43 10.96
CA ILE A 62 -3.11 7.91 11.96
C ILE A 62 -2.82 9.38 11.66
N LEU A 63 -3.15 10.27 12.60
CA LEU A 63 -2.87 11.71 12.50
C LEU A 63 -1.47 12.06 12.98
N LEU A 64 -0.97 11.32 13.99
CA LEU A 64 0.33 11.53 14.60
C LEU A 64 0.82 10.25 15.29
N VAL A 65 2.13 10.07 15.38
CA VAL A 65 2.75 9.09 16.27
C VAL A 65 3.39 9.86 17.42
N LEU A 66 2.88 9.64 18.62
CA LEU A 66 3.31 10.29 19.84
C LEU A 66 4.41 9.43 20.48
N ALA A 67 5.55 10.03 20.83
CA ALA A 67 6.59 9.32 21.57
C ALA A 67 6.08 8.88 22.95
N LYS A 68 6.71 7.87 23.56
CA LYS A 68 6.48 7.52 24.96
C LYS A 68 6.80 8.71 25.87
N GLY A 69 5.96 8.96 26.87
CA GLY A 69 6.13 10.08 27.80
C GLY A 69 5.55 11.41 27.29
N THR A 70 4.89 11.44 26.13
CA THR A 70 4.24 12.66 25.61
C THR A 70 3.05 13.02 26.49
N SER A 71 3.05 14.23 27.06
CA SER A 71 1.93 14.77 27.83
C SER A 71 0.90 15.45 26.93
N MET A 72 -0.38 15.22 27.19
CA MET A 72 -1.49 15.69 26.36
C MET A 72 -2.68 16.12 27.22
N LYS A 73 -3.46 17.08 26.70
CA LYS A 73 -4.73 17.48 27.32
C LYS A 73 -5.84 16.51 26.90
N VAL A 74 -6.60 16.00 27.85
CA VAL A 74 -7.78 15.15 27.56
C VAL A 74 -8.97 16.07 27.27
N ILE A 75 -9.58 15.89 26.10
CA ILE A 75 -10.75 16.65 25.64
C ILE A 75 -12.03 15.87 25.92
N ASP A 76 -12.01 14.55 25.70
CA ASP A 76 -13.16 13.67 25.92
C ASP A 76 -12.68 12.27 26.35
N ASN A 77 -13.19 11.79 27.48
CA ASN A 77 -12.83 10.51 28.08
C ASN A 77 -14.03 9.56 28.22
N SER A 78 -15.16 9.82 27.54
CA SER A 78 -16.41 9.08 27.69
C SER A 78 -16.40 7.68 27.04
N ASN A 79 -15.60 7.48 25.98
CA ASN A 79 -15.52 6.20 25.27
C ASN A 79 -14.77 5.14 26.10
N SER A 80 -15.23 3.88 26.13
CA SER A 80 -14.68 2.84 27.02
C SER A 80 -13.24 2.41 26.68
N GLN A 81 -12.78 2.61 25.45
CA GLN A 81 -11.47 2.12 24.96
C GLN A 81 -10.56 3.23 24.41
N TRP A 82 -11.09 4.43 24.15
CA TRP A 82 -10.39 5.54 23.53
C TRP A 82 -10.63 6.87 24.27
N ALA A 83 -9.65 7.76 24.27
CA ALA A 83 -9.80 9.12 24.75
C ALA A 83 -9.44 10.10 23.62
N LYS A 84 -10.23 11.17 23.47
CA LYS A 84 -9.91 12.29 22.59
C LYS A 84 -8.94 13.21 23.33
N VAL A 85 -7.82 13.52 22.70
CA VAL A 85 -6.71 14.27 23.30
C VAL A 85 -6.22 15.36 22.36
N GLN A 86 -5.54 16.37 22.92
CA GLN A 86 -4.81 17.39 22.19
C GLN A 86 -3.31 17.25 22.45
N ALA A 87 -2.54 17.08 21.38
CA ALA A 87 -1.09 17.01 21.43
C ALA A 87 -0.44 18.40 21.62
N PRO A 88 0.84 18.49 22.03
CA PRO A 88 1.54 19.77 22.25
C PRO A 88 1.58 20.70 21.03
N ASN A 89 1.52 20.13 19.82
CA ASN A 89 1.46 20.88 18.55
C ASN A 89 0.04 21.40 18.23
N GLY A 90 -0.91 21.32 19.16
CA GLY A 90 -2.28 21.80 19.03
C GLY A 90 -3.23 20.82 18.32
N ARG A 91 -2.74 19.74 17.71
CA ARG A 91 -3.54 18.80 16.91
C ARG A 91 -4.38 17.87 17.80
N GLN A 92 -5.66 17.72 17.48
CA GLN A 92 -6.59 16.88 18.24
C GLN A 92 -6.83 15.52 17.56
N GLY A 93 -6.98 14.46 18.33
CA GLY A 93 -7.27 13.12 17.82
C GLY A 93 -7.58 12.11 18.93
N TRP A 94 -7.82 10.85 18.55
CA TRP A 94 -8.18 9.77 19.47
C TRP A 94 -7.00 8.86 19.76
N CYS A 95 -6.74 8.62 21.03
CA CYS A 95 -5.70 7.74 21.54
C CYS A 95 -6.34 6.59 22.32
N SER A 96 -5.82 5.37 22.16
CA SER A 96 -6.33 4.24 22.92
C SER A 96 -5.97 4.38 24.40
N LYS A 97 -6.97 4.20 25.29
CA LYS A 97 -6.80 4.32 26.74
C LYS A 97 -5.82 3.31 27.31
N ALA A 98 -5.66 2.16 26.64
CA ALA A 98 -4.69 1.13 27.02
C ALA A 98 -3.24 1.64 27.05
N TYR A 99 -2.96 2.79 26.40
CA TYR A 99 -1.64 3.40 26.31
C TYR A 99 -1.57 4.80 26.93
N LEU A 100 -2.56 5.18 27.73
CA LEU A 100 -2.62 6.47 28.42
C LEU A 100 -2.61 6.25 29.93
N LYS A 101 -1.69 6.90 30.63
CA LYS A 101 -1.76 7.08 32.07
C LYS A 101 -2.44 8.42 32.34
N PHE A 102 -3.67 8.38 32.83
CA PHE A 102 -4.42 9.57 33.24
C PHE A 102 -3.92 10.05 34.59
N SER A 103 -3.71 11.35 34.74
CA SER A 103 -3.41 11.96 36.03
C SER A 103 -4.73 12.34 36.71
N SER A 104 -5.15 11.58 37.70
CA SER A 104 -6.22 11.98 38.62
C SER A 104 -5.96 11.39 40.01
N HIS A 105 -6.01 12.27 41.02
CA HIS A 105 -5.82 11.96 42.43
C HIS A 105 -6.81 10.89 42.91
N SER A 106 -6.30 9.96 43.72
CA SER A 106 -6.98 8.84 44.34
C SER A 106 -8.07 9.29 45.31
N THR A 107 -9.26 8.69 45.22
CA THR A 107 -10.08 8.35 46.38
C THR A 107 -10.79 7.02 46.11
N THR A 108 -10.41 5.99 46.87
CA THR A 108 -11.21 4.77 47.13
C THR A 108 -12.28 5.12 48.17
N PRO A 109 -13.48 4.46 48.16
CA PRO A 109 -13.64 3.19 48.89
C PRO A 109 -14.66 2.18 48.32
N ASN A 110 -14.29 0.90 48.40
CA ASN A 110 -14.99 -0.28 48.95
C ASN A 110 -16.55 -0.31 49.02
N ARG A 111 -17.20 -1.38 48.51
CA ARG A 111 -17.93 -2.43 49.30
C ARG A 111 -19.00 -3.24 48.51
N LYS A 112 -18.84 -4.57 48.61
CA LYS A 112 -19.79 -5.72 48.67
C LYS A 112 -20.65 -6.22 47.48
N SER A 113 -20.72 -7.54 47.52
CA SER A 113 -21.32 -8.59 46.69
C SER A 113 -22.82 -8.84 46.92
N SER A 114 -23.45 -9.52 45.95
CA SER A 114 -24.45 -10.57 46.22
C SER A 114 -24.49 -11.59 45.07
N ASP A 115 -24.49 -12.87 45.47
CA ASP A 115 -24.45 -14.12 44.70
C ASP A 115 -25.66 -14.38 43.78
N GLU A 116 -25.44 -15.19 42.74
CA GLU A 116 -26.31 -16.35 42.44
C GLU A 116 -25.50 -17.45 41.69
N SER A 117 -25.65 -18.69 42.14
CA SER A 117 -24.85 -19.87 41.79
C SER A 117 -25.56 -20.79 40.80
N GLN A 118 -24.83 -21.43 39.87
CA GLN A 118 -25.00 -22.86 39.53
C GLN A 118 -23.83 -23.44 38.69
N ALA A 119 -23.46 -24.69 39.04
CA ALA A 119 -22.55 -25.67 38.38
C ALA A 119 -21.05 -25.32 38.21
N LYS A 120 -20.21 -25.79 39.15
CA LYS A 120 -18.73 -25.70 39.09
C LYS A 120 -18.13 -26.65 38.03
N GLY A 121 -17.99 -26.16 36.80
CA GLY A 121 -17.10 -26.71 35.78
C GLY A 121 -15.66 -26.23 35.94
N LEU A 122 -14.70 -26.89 35.28
CA LEU A 122 -13.31 -26.41 35.20
C LEU A 122 -13.29 -25.00 34.61
N THR A 123 -12.52 -24.08 35.19
CA THR A 123 -12.33 -22.73 34.64
C THR A 123 -10.89 -22.53 34.22
N ALA A 124 -10.66 -21.80 33.13
CA ALA A 124 -9.35 -21.43 32.62
C ALA A 124 -9.20 -19.92 32.56
N THR A 125 -8.15 -19.39 33.19
CA THR A 125 -7.79 -17.97 33.15
C THR A 125 -6.58 -17.77 32.25
N THR A 126 -6.67 -16.85 31.29
CA THR A 126 -5.56 -16.53 30.41
C THR A 126 -4.41 -15.87 31.18
N MET A 127 -3.19 -16.35 30.98
CA MET A 127 -1.98 -15.80 31.60
C MET A 127 -1.31 -14.72 30.74
N ASP A 128 -1.74 -14.59 29.48
CA ASP A 128 -1.33 -13.57 28.51
C ASP A 128 -2.47 -13.35 27.47
N TYR A 129 -2.26 -12.49 26.48
CA TYR A 129 -3.16 -12.37 25.33
C TYR A 129 -3.18 -13.68 24.55
N LEU A 130 -4.36 -14.30 24.43
CA LEU A 130 -4.51 -15.66 23.92
C LEU A 130 -5.59 -15.74 22.84
N ASN A 131 -5.25 -16.28 21.69
CA ASN A 131 -6.21 -16.48 20.61
C ASN A 131 -7.18 -17.63 20.93
N LEU A 132 -8.48 -17.34 20.82
CA LEU A 132 -9.57 -18.30 20.76
C LEU A 132 -9.78 -18.70 19.29
N ARG A 133 -9.68 -19.98 18.96
CA ARG A 133 -9.68 -20.49 17.57
C ARG A 133 -10.81 -21.45 17.29
N THR A 134 -11.14 -21.65 16.02
CA THR A 134 -12.18 -22.61 15.61
C THR A 134 -11.78 -24.09 15.77
N GLY A 135 -10.53 -24.40 16.12
CA GLY A 135 -10.05 -25.78 16.30
C GLY A 135 -8.69 -25.85 17.02
N PRO A 136 -8.28 -27.04 17.53
CA PRO A 136 -7.07 -27.23 18.34
C PRO A 136 -5.79 -27.25 17.48
N GLY A 137 -5.33 -26.06 17.07
CA GLY A 137 -4.13 -25.92 16.27
C GLY A 137 -3.89 -24.51 15.76
N MET A 138 -2.65 -24.21 15.35
CA MET A 138 -2.28 -22.87 14.88
C MET A 138 -2.80 -22.53 13.47
N GLY A 139 -3.18 -23.53 12.68
CA GLY A 139 -3.78 -23.36 11.34
C GLY A 139 -5.27 -23.01 11.34
N TYR A 140 -5.93 -23.05 12.49
CA TYR A 140 -7.37 -22.74 12.60
C TYR A 140 -7.62 -21.24 12.75
N ARG A 141 -8.70 -20.76 12.13
CA ARG A 141 -9.10 -19.35 12.13
C ARG A 141 -9.28 -18.84 13.56
N VAL A 142 -8.70 -17.68 13.84
CA VAL A 142 -8.89 -16.96 15.12
C VAL A 142 -10.30 -16.37 15.14
N ILE A 143 -11.06 -16.68 16.18
CA ILE A 143 -12.37 -16.10 16.47
C ILE A 143 -12.16 -14.73 17.10
N VAL A 144 -11.33 -14.66 18.15
CA VAL A 144 -10.97 -13.43 18.87
C VAL A 144 -9.67 -13.64 19.66
N THR A 145 -8.98 -12.57 20.03
CA THR A 145 -7.87 -12.60 21.00
C THR A 145 -8.39 -12.20 22.37
N LEU A 146 -8.31 -13.11 23.33
CA LEU A 146 -8.64 -12.87 24.73
C LEU A 146 -7.51 -12.09 25.39
N GLY A 147 -7.82 -11.09 26.20
CA GLY A 147 -6.82 -10.39 27.00
C GLY A 147 -6.23 -11.27 28.10
N CYS A 148 -5.09 -10.87 28.68
CA CYS A 148 -4.55 -11.48 29.90
C CYS A 148 -5.54 -11.29 31.07
N GLY A 149 -5.74 -12.34 31.89
CA GLY A 149 -6.66 -12.34 33.03
C GLY A 149 -8.12 -12.65 32.69
N VAL A 150 -8.46 -12.92 31.43
CA VAL A 150 -9.81 -13.33 31.02
C VAL A 150 -10.07 -14.76 31.50
N THR A 151 -11.19 -14.96 32.17
CA THR A 151 -11.62 -16.28 32.67
C THR A 151 -12.74 -16.83 31.79
N ALA A 152 -12.64 -18.12 31.45
CA ALA A 152 -13.61 -18.84 30.62
C ALA A 152 -13.88 -20.24 31.21
N SER A 153 -15.06 -20.79 30.93
CA SER A 153 -15.42 -22.16 31.31
C SER A 153 -14.75 -23.15 30.35
N VAL A 154 -14.19 -24.25 30.87
CA VAL A 154 -13.54 -25.29 30.07
C VAL A 154 -14.59 -26.31 29.62
N LEU A 155 -14.69 -26.53 28.31
CA LEU A 155 -15.61 -27.49 27.68
C LEU A 155 -14.90 -28.81 27.37
N ASP A 156 -13.64 -28.76 26.91
CA ASP A 156 -12.81 -29.94 26.61
C ASP A 156 -11.34 -29.68 26.98
N ASN A 157 -10.73 -30.61 27.71
CA ASN A 157 -9.32 -30.59 28.11
C ASN A 157 -8.59 -31.93 27.83
N SER A 158 -9.16 -32.76 26.95
CA SER A 158 -8.61 -34.07 26.58
C SER A 158 -7.45 -34.01 25.59
N LYS A 159 -7.22 -32.87 24.93
CA LYS A 159 -6.21 -32.69 23.87
C LYS A 159 -4.88 -32.13 24.41
N SER A 160 -3.76 -32.73 24.01
CA SER A 160 -2.43 -32.22 24.39
C SER A 160 -2.18 -30.83 23.79
N GLY A 161 -1.99 -29.83 24.66
CA GLY A 161 -1.60 -28.47 24.26
C GLY A 161 -2.75 -27.51 23.90
N TRP A 162 -4.01 -27.96 23.89
CA TRP A 162 -5.18 -27.13 23.56
C TRP A 162 -6.35 -27.42 24.50
N VAL A 163 -7.12 -26.38 24.81
CA VAL A 163 -8.28 -26.43 25.72
C VAL A 163 -9.43 -25.72 25.03
N GLU A 164 -10.58 -26.38 24.91
CA GLU A 164 -11.80 -25.75 24.42
C GLU A 164 -12.47 -25.00 25.56
N VAL A 165 -12.83 -23.74 25.33
CA VAL A 165 -13.40 -22.85 26.33
C VAL A 165 -14.63 -22.09 25.81
N LEU A 166 -15.53 -21.73 26.73
CA LEU A 166 -16.67 -20.84 26.52
C LEU A 166 -16.45 -19.54 27.32
N THR A 167 -16.34 -18.42 26.63
CA THR A 167 -16.19 -17.10 27.24
C THR A 167 -17.52 -16.56 27.77
N SER A 168 -17.46 -15.60 28.70
CA SER A 168 -18.66 -14.99 29.32
C SER A 168 -19.56 -14.23 28.35
N ASP A 169 -19.05 -13.81 27.19
CA ASP A 169 -19.81 -13.21 26.08
C ASP A 169 -20.35 -14.25 25.08
N GLY A 170 -20.31 -15.54 25.43
CA GLY A 170 -20.95 -16.63 24.69
C GLY A 170 -20.12 -17.20 23.53
N ARG A 171 -18.83 -16.90 23.42
CA ARG A 171 -17.98 -17.41 22.33
C ARG A 171 -17.28 -18.70 22.73
N GLN A 172 -17.42 -19.72 21.88
CA GLN A 172 -16.81 -21.03 22.05
C GLN A 172 -15.61 -21.21 21.11
N GLY A 173 -14.52 -21.78 21.60
CA GLY A 173 -13.38 -22.17 20.76
C GLY A 173 -12.16 -22.68 21.53
N TRP A 174 -11.08 -22.95 20.81
CA TRP A 174 -9.87 -23.59 21.32
C TRP A 174 -8.77 -22.57 21.63
N CYS A 175 -8.20 -22.66 22.83
CA CYS A 175 -7.08 -21.86 23.32
C CYS A 175 -5.88 -22.75 23.62
N SER A 176 -4.67 -22.21 23.46
CA SER A 176 -3.46 -22.99 23.75
C SER A 176 -3.27 -23.16 25.26
N ARG A 177 -3.11 -24.42 25.70
CA ARG A 177 -3.08 -24.83 27.10
C ARG A 177 -1.96 -24.19 27.91
N GLN A 178 -0.81 -23.96 27.31
CA GLN A 178 0.36 -23.39 28.00
C GLN A 178 0.15 -21.93 28.46
N TYR A 179 -0.89 -21.26 27.94
CA TYR A 179 -1.23 -19.88 28.28
C TYR A 179 -2.51 -19.78 29.13
N LEU A 180 -2.99 -20.91 29.67
CA LEU A 180 -4.16 -20.99 30.55
C LEU A 180 -3.76 -21.52 31.94
N LYS A 181 -4.20 -20.83 32.98
CA LYS A 181 -4.22 -21.34 34.35
C LYS A 181 -5.58 -22.00 34.60
N ILE A 182 -5.61 -23.34 34.68
CA ILE A 182 -6.85 -24.08 34.94
C ILE A 182 -7.03 -24.31 36.44
N SER A 183 -8.22 -24.03 36.96
CA SER A 183 -8.58 -24.23 38.38
C SER A 183 -9.83 -25.10 38.51
N GLY A 184 -9.80 -26.06 39.44
CA GLY A 184 -10.86 -27.05 39.72
C GLY A 184 -10.27 -28.46 39.91
N SER A 185 -10.85 -29.28 40.80
CA SER A 185 -10.31 -30.59 41.17
C SER A 185 -10.75 -31.71 40.23
N THR A 186 -9.80 -32.51 39.74
CA THR A 186 -10.05 -33.91 39.38
C THR A 186 -8.97 -34.84 39.97
N PRO A 187 -9.31 -36.11 40.28
CA PRO A 187 -8.43 -37.06 40.95
C PRO A 187 -7.30 -37.59 40.05
N LYS A 188 -6.34 -38.23 40.72
CA LYS A 188 -5.01 -38.68 40.28
C LYS A 188 -5.02 -39.70 39.12
N LYS A 189 -3.95 -39.58 38.32
CA LYS A 189 -3.36 -40.43 37.26
C LYS A 189 -3.58 -41.97 37.35
N PRO A 190 -3.49 -42.68 36.22
CA PRO A 190 -2.42 -43.67 36.03
C PRO A 190 -1.58 -43.44 34.76
N SER A 191 -0.32 -43.87 34.84
CA SER A 191 0.70 -43.82 33.79
C SER A 191 0.56 -44.95 32.77
N ASN A 192 0.95 -44.67 31.53
CA ASN A 192 1.80 -45.47 30.61
C ASN A 192 1.84 -44.65 29.30
N GLY A 193 2.97 -44.23 28.74
CA GLY A 193 4.13 -45.00 28.34
C GLY A 193 4.12 -45.07 26.82
N SER A 194 4.85 -44.17 26.14
CA SER A 194 5.28 -44.41 24.76
C SER A 194 6.52 -43.58 24.44
N ASN A 195 7.59 -44.32 24.15
CA ASN A 195 8.84 -43.87 23.58
C ASN A 195 8.61 -42.96 22.37
N THR A 196 9.29 -41.82 22.36
CA THR A 196 9.82 -41.25 21.11
C THR A 196 11.26 -40.82 21.35
N GLN A 197 12.10 -41.34 20.47
CA GLN A 197 13.55 -41.21 20.48
C GLN A 197 13.99 -39.75 20.54
N LYS A 198 14.95 -39.52 21.43
CA LYS A 198 15.85 -38.39 21.49
C LYS A 198 16.49 -38.14 20.11
N PRO A 199 16.31 -36.96 19.48
CA PRO A 199 17.14 -36.60 18.34
C PRO A 199 18.56 -36.31 18.82
N SER A 200 19.51 -36.96 18.16
CA SER A 200 20.95 -36.76 18.27
C SER A 200 21.36 -35.29 18.08
N GLU A 201 22.41 -34.90 18.78
CA GLU A 201 22.95 -33.55 18.85
C GLU A 201 23.36 -32.99 17.48
N SER A 202 22.63 -32.00 16.99
CA SER A 202 23.11 -31.06 15.98
C SER A 202 23.20 -29.68 16.62
N SER A 203 24.40 -29.07 16.61
CA SER A 203 24.64 -27.72 17.11
C SER A 203 23.76 -26.71 16.35
N ILE A 204 22.81 -26.09 17.05
CA ILE A 204 22.06 -24.94 16.53
C ILE A 204 23.06 -23.79 16.40
N THR A 205 23.30 -23.32 15.18
CA THR A 205 24.25 -22.25 14.89
C THR A 205 23.57 -20.91 14.64
N GLY A 206 22.25 -20.90 14.40
CA GLY A 206 21.49 -19.68 14.16
C GLY A 206 19.99 -19.79 14.36
N ALA A 207 19.33 -18.64 14.30
CA ALA A 207 17.89 -18.49 14.40
C ALA A 207 17.41 -17.40 13.45
N LEU A 208 16.36 -17.66 12.67
CA LEU A 208 15.77 -16.72 11.72
C LEU A 208 14.45 -16.18 12.21
N VAL A 209 14.30 -14.87 12.27
CA VAL A 209 13.03 -14.26 12.69
C VAL A 209 11.93 -14.52 11.66
N MET A 210 10.84 -15.15 12.10
CA MET A 210 9.68 -15.47 11.26
C MET A 210 8.45 -14.59 11.54
N ALA A 211 8.53 -13.72 12.55
CA ALA A 211 7.53 -12.69 12.80
C ALA A 211 7.87 -11.39 12.04
N ASP A 212 6.86 -10.58 11.69
CA ASP A 212 7.06 -9.25 11.09
C ASP A 212 8.07 -8.40 11.87
N VAL A 213 7.94 -8.43 13.21
CA VAL A 213 8.88 -7.86 14.16
C VAL A 213 8.94 -8.71 15.43
N LEU A 214 10.12 -9.25 15.77
CA LEU A 214 10.40 -9.98 17.00
C LEU A 214 11.16 -9.09 18.00
N ARG A 215 10.86 -9.19 19.29
CA ARG A 215 11.54 -8.41 20.33
C ARG A 215 12.79 -9.14 20.83
N LEU A 216 13.94 -8.48 20.77
CA LEU A 216 15.17 -8.90 21.47
C LEU A 216 15.08 -8.46 22.92
N ARG A 217 15.23 -9.37 23.88
CA ARG A 217 15.08 -9.09 25.33
C ARG A 217 16.35 -9.31 26.11
N SER A 218 16.45 -8.71 27.30
CA SER A 218 17.62 -8.85 28.16
C SER A 218 17.71 -10.19 28.89
N GLY A 219 16.62 -10.99 28.91
CA GLY A 219 16.56 -12.30 29.56
C GLY A 219 15.46 -13.20 28.97
N PRO A 220 15.44 -14.50 29.31
CA PRO A 220 14.54 -15.49 28.76
C PRO A 220 13.13 -15.39 29.39
N GLY A 221 12.33 -14.44 28.90
CA GLY A 221 10.95 -14.24 29.36
C GLY A 221 10.34 -12.94 28.84
N THR A 222 9.01 -12.87 28.79
CA THR A 222 8.29 -11.67 28.33
C THR A 222 8.32 -10.51 29.34
N SER A 223 8.70 -10.77 30.60
CA SER A 223 8.91 -9.78 31.66
C SER A 223 10.24 -9.01 31.56
N TYR A 224 11.21 -9.52 30.80
CA TYR A 224 12.52 -8.88 30.66
C TYR A 224 12.51 -7.68 29.71
N LYS A 225 13.39 -6.71 29.97
CA LYS A 225 13.52 -5.46 29.20
C LYS A 225 13.72 -5.75 27.71
N VAL A 226 12.98 -5.04 26.87
CA VAL A 226 13.16 -5.07 25.41
C VAL A 226 14.40 -4.24 25.07
N LEU A 227 15.38 -4.88 24.44
CA LEU A 227 16.64 -4.29 23.98
C LEU A 227 16.56 -3.78 22.54
N GLY A 228 15.61 -4.30 21.75
CA GLY A 228 15.39 -3.87 20.37
C GLY A 228 14.32 -4.68 19.65
N SER A 229 14.04 -4.27 18.43
CA SER A 229 13.09 -4.91 17.50
C SER A 229 13.86 -5.51 16.33
N LEU A 230 13.52 -6.74 15.95
CA LEU A 230 14.16 -7.54 14.92
C LEU A 230 13.14 -7.80 13.81
N PRO A 231 13.31 -7.23 12.60
CA PRO A 231 12.39 -7.47 11.49
C PRO A 231 12.35 -8.94 11.04
N TYR A 232 11.30 -9.30 10.31
CA TYR A 232 11.20 -10.58 9.58
C TYR A 232 12.47 -10.89 8.78
N ASN A 233 12.82 -12.18 8.73
CA ASN A 233 14.02 -12.74 8.09
C ASN A 233 15.36 -12.23 8.65
N THR A 234 15.37 -11.55 9.80
CA THR A 234 16.62 -11.22 10.49
C THR A 234 17.29 -12.52 10.93
N TYR A 235 18.52 -12.74 10.48
CA TYR A 235 19.35 -13.83 10.97
C TYR A 235 20.02 -13.44 12.29
N LEU A 236 20.00 -14.36 13.24
CA LEU A 236 20.57 -14.21 14.56
C LEU A 236 21.56 -15.34 14.80
N LYS A 237 22.79 -15.02 15.20
CA LYS A 237 23.76 -16.03 15.62
C LYS A 237 23.28 -16.62 16.94
N ALA A 238 23.10 -17.95 17.01
CA ALA A 238 22.81 -18.62 18.26
C ALA A 238 24.06 -18.57 19.14
N LEU A 239 23.89 -18.09 20.38
CA LEU A 239 24.97 -18.06 21.37
C LEU A 239 24.84 -19.18 22.40
N ASP A 240 23.66 -19.78 22.49
CA ASP A 240 23.34 -20.78 23.51
C ASP A 240 22.26 -21.73 23.01
N LYS A 241 22.07 -22.85 23.73
CA LYS A 241 20.99 -23.80 23.41
C LYS A 241 19.62 -23.20 23.78
N PRO A 242 18.55 -23.51 23.02
CA PRO A 242 17.19 -23.15 23.42
C PRO A 242 16.86 -23.70 24.82
N GLN A 243 16.37 -22.83 25.70
CA GLN A 243 15.95 -23.21 27.04
C GLN A 243 14.63 -22.52 27.38
N SER A 244 13.65 -23.30 27.86
CA SER A 244 12.34 -22.82 28.30
C SER A 244 11.61 -21.91 27.29
N GLY A 245 11.70 -22.22 26.00
CA GLY A 245 11.04 -21.44 24.93
C GLY A 245 11.77 -20.14 24.52
N TRP A 246 13.01 -19.95 24.98
CA TRP A 246 13.86 -18.81 24.63
C TRP A 246 15.24 -19.28 24.16
N ILE A 247 15.88 -18.49 23.29
CA ILE A 247 17.25 -18.71 22.86
C ILE A 247 18.05 -17.41 22.98
N LYS A 248 19.28 -17.52 23.50
CA LYS A 248 20.23 -16.42 23.52
C LYS A 248 20.90 -16.28 22.17
N VAL A 249 20.91 -15.06 21.66
CA VAL A 249 21.33 -14.75 20.29
C VAL A 249 22.15 -13.48 20.22
N GLN A 250 22.85 -13.30 19.10
CA GLN A 250 23.56 -12.08 18.74
C GLN A 250 23.10 -11.58 17.37
N THR A 251 22.81 -10.27 17.27
CA THR A 251 22.53 -9.62 15.98
C THR A 251 23.82 -9.35 15.20
N SER A 252 23.73 -9.06 13.89
CA SER A 252 24.88 -8.64 13.08
C SER A 252 25.60 -7.40 13.62
N GLY A 253 24.86 -6.52 14.31
CA GLY A 253 25.39 -5.35 15.01
C GLY A 253 26.14 -5.66 16.32
N GLY A 254 26.26 -6.93 16.70
CA GLY A 254 26.96 -7.39 17.90
C GLY A 254 26.13 -7.37 19.18
N LYS A 255 24.90 -6.85 19.15
CA LYS A 255 24.01 -6.82 20.33
C LYS A 255 23.55 -8.22 20.69
N THR A 256 23.69 -8.59 21.96
CA THR A 256 23.25 -9.88 22.50
C THR A 256 21.94 -9.74 23.26
N GLY A 257 21.13 -10.80 23.28
CA GLY A 257 19.88 -10.85 24.02
C GLY A 257 19.15 -12.17 23.80
N TYR A 258 17.90 -12.26 24.25
CA TYR A 258 17.06 -13.44 24.15
C TYR A 258 15.87 -13.19 23.24
N VAL A 259 15.52 -14.18 22.42
CA VAL A 259 14.32 -14.18 21.58
C VAL A 259 13.52 -15.45 21.83
N SER A 260 12.20 -15.38 21.67
CA SER A 260 11.34 -16.54 21.85
C SER A 260 11.50 -17.49 20.65
N THR A 261 11.59 -18.78 20.96
CA THR A 261 11.82 -19.84 19.98
C THR A 261 10.65 -20.04 19.03
N ASP A 262 9.44 -19.64 19.44
CA ASP A 262 8.19 -19.76 18.67
C ASP A 262 8.17 -18.86 17.42
N TYR A 263 8.99 -17.81 17.43
CA TYR A 263 9.06 -16.82 16.35
C TYR A 263 10.36 -16.91 15.57
N VAL A 264 11.13 -17.98 15.75
CA VAL A 264 12.34 -18.21 14.98
C VAL A 264 12.39 -19.60 14.36
N LYS A 265 12.91 -19.67 13.14
CA LYS A 265 13.29 -20.93 12.51
C LYS A 265 14.76 -21.20 12.83
N PHE A 266 15.07 -22.31 13.49
CA PHE A 266 16.44 -22.67 13.81
C PHE A 266 17.23 -23.06 12.56
N VAL A 267 18.51 -22.67 12.57
CA VAL A 267 19.51 -23.06 11.57
C VAL A 267 20.50 -23.98 12.28
N SER A 268 20.56 -25.23 11.84
CA SER A 268 21.48 -26.26 12.35
C SER A 268 22.60 -26.52 11.36
N GLU A 269 23.78 -26.90 11.85
CA GLU A 269 24.84 -27.46 11.02
C GLU A 269 24.39 -28.84 10.50
N ASN A 270 23.97 -28.91 9.24
CA ASN A 270 24.05 -30.14 8.46
C ASN A 270 24.63 -29.84 7.07
N SER A 271 25.47 -30.78 6.67
CA SER A 271 26.52 -30.71 5.65
C SER A 271 26.07 -30.24 4.27
N GLY A 272 26.82 -29.28 3.69
CA GLY A 272 26.78 -28.97 2.25
C GLY A 272 25.99 -27.76 1.80
N SER A 273 25.49 -26.91 2.70
CA SER A 273 24.76 -25.69 2.28
C SER A 273 25.71 -24.68 1.64
N SER A 274 25.71 -24.59 0.30
CA SER A 274 26.41 -23.51 -0.41
C SER A 274 25.66 -22.19 -0.21
N VAL A 275 26.33 -21.21 0.38
CA VAL A 275 25.83 -19.83 0.42
C VAL A 275 26.41 -19.09 -0.78
N THR A 276 25.56 -18.44 -1.56
CA THR A 276 25.98 -17.54 -2.64
C THR A 276 25.39 -16.15 -2.41
N LEU A 277 26.00 -15.16 -3.07
CA LEU A 277 25.56 -13.78 -3.07
C LEU A 277 25.16 -13.38 -4.48
N SER A 278 24.20 -12.47 -4.59
CA SER A 278 23.77 -11.91 -5.88
C SER A 278 24.87 -11.12 -6.60
N ALA A 279 25.98 -10.82 -5.94
CA ALA A 279 27.18 -10.24 -6.54
C ALA A 279 28.45 -10.61 -5.75
N SER A 280 29.58 -10.80 -6.45
CA SER A 280 30.92 -11.00 -5.86
C SER A 280 31.74 -9.71 -5.73
N SER A 281 31.42 -8.68 -6.52
CA SER A 281 31.93 -7.32 -6.33
C SER A 281 30.96 -6.28 -6.88
N ILE A 282 30.94 -5.08 -6.30
CA ILE A 282 30.09 -3.98 -6.76
C ILE A 282 30.59 -2.63 -6.24
N SER A 283 30.38 -1.57 -7.03
CA SER A 283 30.68 -0.20 -6.64
C SER A 283 29.41 0.53 -6.19
N VAL A 284 29.47 1.23 -5.07
CA VAL A 284 28.31 1.91 -4.46
C VAL A 284 28.70 3.34 -4.06
N PRO A 285 28.02 4.39 -4.58
CA PRO A 285 28.26 5.75 -4.14
C PRO A 285 28.02 5.95 -2.64
N GLN A 286 28.86 6.75 -2.00
CA GLN A 286 28.69 7.13 -0.60
C GLN A 286 27.27 7.66 -0.34
N GLY A 287 26.67 7.21 0.77
CA GLY A 287 25.33 7.59 1.19
C GLY A 287 24.21 6.73 0.58
N LYS A 288 24.51 5.87 -0.40
CA LYS A 288 23.56 4.87 -0.90
C LYS A 288 23.61 3.58 -0.09
N THR A 289 22.55 2.81 -0.25
CA THR A 289 22.37 1.45 0.25
C THR A 289 22.33 0.50 -0.94
N LEU A 290 23.03 -0.62 -0.83
CA LEU A 290 22.96 -1.75 -1.74
C LEU A 290 22.11 -2.84 -1.09
N TRP A 291 21.15 -3.41 -1.82
CA TRP A 291 20.49 -4.65 -1.41
C TRP A 291 21.22 -5.87 -2.02
N LEU A 292 22.01 -6.54 -1.20
CA LEU A 292 22.76 -7.74 -1.56
C LEU A 292 21.98 -8.98 -1.09
N GLN A 293 21.48 -9.78 -2.04
CA GLN A 293 20.70 -10.97 -1.73
C GLN A 293 21.63 -12.17 -1.52
N SER A 294 21.27 -13.04 -0.57
CA SER A 294 21.92 -14.34 -0.41
C SER A 294 20.97 -15.48 -0.77
N SER A 295 21.51 -16.58 -1.31
CA SER A 295 20.75 -17.81 -1.59
C SER A 295 20.17 -18.47 -0.34
N SER A 296 20.73 -18.14 0.82
CA SER A 296 20.31 -18.65 2.12
C SER A 296 20.22 -17.51 3.12
N SER A 297 19.42 -17.71 4.14
CA SER A 297 19.39 -16.81 5.28
C SER A 297 20.74 -16.80 6.01
N ALA A 298 21.42 -15.66 5.98
CA ALA A 298 22.80 -15.53 6.42
C ALA A 298 22.99 -14.47 7.50
N SER A 299 23.98 -14.66 8.37
CA SER A 299 24.58 -13.58 9.15
C SER A 299 25.49 -12.73 8.28
N TRP A 300 25.61 -11.43 8.62
CA TRP A 300 26.33 -10.46 7.79
C TRP A 300 27.40 -9.74 8.59
N THR A 301 28.60 -9.62 8.02
CA THR A 301 29.71 -8.84 8.59
C THR A 301 30.37 -7.97 7.52
N SER A 302 30.98 -6.86 7.95
CA SER A 302 31.84 -6.02 7.12
C SER A 302 33.26 -6.06 7.66
N SER A 303 34.25 -6.23 6.78
CA SER A 303 35.67 -6.15 7.15
C SER A 303 36.11 -4.73 7.51
N ASN A 304 35.39 -3.70 7.06
CA ASN A 304 35.66 -2.30 7.38
C ASN A 304 34.38 -1.48 7.51
N LYS A 305 33.92 -1.28 8.76
CA LYS A 305 32.68 -0.58 9.10
C LYS A 305 32.74 0.93 8.87
N SER A 306 33.93 1.55 8.80
CA SER A 306 34.04 2.98 8.46
C SER A 306 33.79 3.22 6.98
N VAL A 307 34.03 2.22 6.12
CA VAL A 307 33.75 2.26 4.68
C VAL A 307 32.33 1.81 4.38
N ALA A 308 31.91 0.64 4.88
CA ALA A 308 30.57 0.11 4.66
C ALA A 308 30.06 -0.70 5.86
N THR A 309 28.79 -0.53 6.22
CA THR A 309 28.12 -1.37 7.23
C THR A 309 27.09 -2.27 6.55
N VAL A 310 26.68 -3.36 7.19
CA VAL A 310 25.69 -4.28 6.62
C VAL A 310 24.71 -4.78 7.68
N SER A 311 23.44 -4.85 7.32
CA SER A 311 22.39 -5.48 8.13
C SER A 311 21.39 -6.17 7.22
N ASN A 312 21.17 -7.47 7.41
CA ASN A 312 20.20 -8.26 6.63
C ASN A 312 20.33 -8.08 5.11
N GLY A 313 21.56 -8.09 4.59
CA GLY A 313 21.84 -7.88 3.16
C GLY A 313 21.77 -6.42 2.69
N TYR A 314 21.30 -5.48 3.51
CA TYR A 314 21.39 -4.05 3.20
C TYR A 314 22.76 -3.52 3.60
N VAL A 315 23.58 -3.22 2.60
CA VAL A 315 24.92 -2.67 2.75
C VAL A 315 24.85 -1.14 2.63
N TYR A 316 25.17 -0.42 3.69
CA TYR A 316 25.18 1.05 3.71
C TYR A 316 26.59 1.57 3.42
N ALA A 317 26.73 2.35 2.35
CA ALA A 317 27.99 2.96 1.94
C ALA A 317 28.29 4.22 2.77
N VAL A 318 29.33 4.16 3.62
CA VAL A 318 29.63 5.18 4.64
C VAL A 318 30.66 6.19 4.15
N SER A 319 31.81 5.74 3.65
CA SER A 319 32.87 6.61 3.12
C SER A 319 33.64 5.93 2.00
N PRO A 320 34.26 6.70 1.08
CA PRO A 320 35.07 6.13 0.01
C PRO A 320 36.14 5.15 0.52
N GLY A 321 36.30 4.03 -0.17
CA GLY A 321 37.21 2.96 0.24
C GLY A 321 36.70 1.58 -0.18
N ARG A 322 37.33 0.51 0.31
CA ARG A 322 36.93 -0.87 0.02
C ARG A 322 36.63 -1.64 1.31
N ALA A 323 35.54 -2.40 1.31
CA ALA A 323 35.16 -3.31 2.37
C ALA A 323 34.70 -4.65 1.80
N GLN A 324 35.00 -5.75 2.48
CA GLN A 324 34.45 -7.06 2.16
C GLN A 324 33.21 -7.29 3.03
N ILE A 325 32.09 -7.58 2.36
CA ILE A 325 30.83 -7.94 2.99
C ILE A 325 30.71 -9.46 2.92
N THR A 326 30.64 -10.10 4.08
CA THR A 326 30.57 -11.56 4.19
C THR A 326 29.18 -11.97 4.65
N ALA A 327 28.53 -12.85 3.89
CA ALA A 327 27.38 -13.61 4.32
C ALA A 327 27.84 -14.97 4.84
N SER A 328 27.40 -15.38 6.03
CA SER A 328 27.73 -16.67 6.64
C SER A 328 26.48 -17.42 7.07
N CYS A 329 26.36 -18.68 6.63
CA CYS A 329 25.31 -19.62 7.00
C CYS A 329 25.99 -20.90 7.52
N GLY A 330 26.00 -21.12 8.84
CA GLY A 330 26.86 -22.14 9.45
C GLY A 330 28.34 -21.89 9.14
N SER A 331 29.03 -22.92 8.64
CA SER A 331 30.43 -22.85 8.19
C SER A 331 30.61 -22.26 6.79
N ALA A 332 29.55 -22.22 5.96
CA ALA A 332 29.61 -21.72 4.60
C ALA A 332 29.67 -20.18 4.59
N LYS A 333 30.52 -19.64 3.70
CA LYS A 333 30.73 -18.19 3.54
C LYS A 333 30.70 -17.79 2.07
N ALA A 334 30.11 -16.64 1.80
CA ALA A 334 30.22 -15.94 0.53
C ALA A 334 30.63 -14.49 0.78
N ILE A 335 31.45 -13.93 -0.09
CA ILE A 335 32.04 -12.61 0.07
C ILE A 335 31.72 -11.76 -1.16
N CYS A 336 31.26 -10.54 -0.91
CA CYS A 336 31.15 -9.49 -1.90
C CYS A 336 32.16 -8.38 -1.57
N THR A 337 32.99 -8.01 -2.54
CA THR A 337 33.88 -6.85 -2.41
C THR A 337 33.12 -5.58 -2.79
N VAL A 338 32.84 -4.72 -1.81
CA VAL A 338 32.15 -3.45 -2.01
C VAL A 338 33.17 -2.32 -2.08
N THR A 339 33.19 -1.60 -3.21
CA THR A 339 33.98 -0.38 -3.37
C THR A 339 33.07 0.82 -3.23
N VAL A 340 33.25 1.61 -2.17
CA VAL A 340 32.51 2.84 -1.97
C VAL A 340 33.19 3.97 -2.73
N THR A 341 32.44 4.63 -3.61
CA THR A 341 32.90 5.78 -4.40
C THR A 341 32.42 7.09 -3.78
N ALA A 342 32.86 8.23 -4.32
CA ALA A 342 32.38 9.54 -3.88
C ALA A 342 30.86 9.67 -4.01
N ALA A 343 30.25 10.48 -3.13
CA ALA A 343 28.82 10.76 -3.18
C ALA A 343 28.43 11.39 -4.52
N GLU A 344 27.29 10.96 -5.08
CA GLU A 344 26.78 11.56 -6.31
C GLU A 344 26.45 13.04 -6.10
N PRO A 345 26.70 13.89 -7.11
CA PRO A 345 26.38 15.31 -7.03
C PRO A 345 24.88 15.59 -6.93
N ILE A 346 24.07 14.75 -7.58
CA ILE A 346 22.61 14.82 -7.59
C ILE A 346 22.07 13.51 -7.03
N ARG A 347 21.24 13.59 -6.00
CA ARG A 347 20.57 12.44 -5.39
C ARG A 347 19.35 11.99 -6.18
N ALA A 348 18.60 12.96 -6.72
CA ALA A 348 17.43 12.72 -7.55
C ALA A 348 17.10 13.95 -8.42
N THR A 349 16.45 13.73 -9.55
CA THR A 349 15.98 14.80 -10.45
C THR A 349 14.67 14.40 -11.13
N TYR A 350 13.79 15.37 -11.37
CA TYR A 350 12.55 15.19 -12.15
C TYR A 350 12.06 16.54 -12.70
N ALA A 351 11.22 16.48 -13.74
CA ALA A 351 10.50 17.63 -14.28
C ALA A 351 9.01 17.57 -13.87
N SER A 352 8.39 18.73 -13.72
CA SER A 352 6.96 18.88 -13.44
C SER A 352 6.39 20.06 -14.24
N PRO A 353 5.26 19.90 -14.95
CA PRO A 353 4.50 18.66 -15.05
C PRO A 353 5.25 17.57 -15.84
N ASN A 354 4.97 16.30 -15.55
CA ASN A 354 5.59 15.15 -16.21
C ASN A 354 5.25 15.07 -17.71
N ILE A 355 4.05 15.53 -18.05
CA ILE A 355 3.62 15.87 -19.41
C ILE A 355 3.08 17.30 -19.38
N ALA A 356 3.63 18.18 -20.21
CA ALA A 356 3.28 19.58 -20.32
C ALA A 356 2.47 19.85 -21.60
N SER A 357 1.59 20.85 -21.58
CA SER A 357 1.02 21.40 -22.80
C SER A 357 2.02 22.37 -23.49
N PRO A 358 1.89 22.58 -24.82
CA PRO A 358 2.67 23.60 -25.52
C PRO A 358 2.60 24.98 -24.84
N GLY A 359 3.77 25.55 -24.53
CA GLY A 359 3.93 26.83 -23.84
C GLY A 359 3.83 26.75 -22.31
N GLU A 360 3.40 25.61 -21.75
CA GLU A 360 3.30 25.44 -20.29
C GLU A 360 4.68 25.49 -19.63
N LYS A 361 4.72 26.10 -18.44
CA LYS A 361 5.95 26.23 -17.65
C LYS A 361 6.33 24.90 -17.02
N VAL A 362 7.45 24.34 -17.45
CA VAL A 362 8.08 23.17 -16.85
C VAL A 362 9.07 23.60 -15.76
N THR A 363 8.97 23.00 -14.58
CA THR A 363 9.89 23.15 -13.45
C THR A 363 10.78 21.93 -13.36
N PHE A 364 12.08 22.12 -13.57
CA PHE A 364 13.11 21.11 -13.30
C PHE A 364 13.49 21.15 -11.83
N THR A 365 13.49 20.02 -11.17
CA THR A 365 13.85 19.87 -9.76
C THR A 365 15.03 18.94 -9.61
N ALA A 366 16.04 19.34 -8.85
CA ALA A 366 17.17 18.50 -8.47
C ALA A 366 17.34 18.52 -6.95
N ILE A 367 17.70 17.38 -6.39
CA ILE A 367 17.89 17.19 -4.95
C ILE A 367 19.33 16.80 -4.72
N THR A 368 20.00 17.49 -3.80
CA THR A 368 21.42 17.27 -3.47
C THR A 368 21.60 16.99 -1.99
N ASP A 369 22.79 16.51 -1.61
CA ASP A 369 23.26 16.67 -0.24
C ASP A 369 23.47 18.16 0.11
N THR A 370 23.73 18.46 1.39
CA THR A 370 23.91 19.84 1.88
C THR A 370 25.31 20.41 1.65
N LYS A 371 26.22 19.67 1.02
CA LYS A 371 27.59 20.12 0.69
C LYS A 371 27.64 20.84 -0.67
N ARG A 372 26.58 20.76 -1.47
CA ARG A 372 26.51 21.40 -2.79
C ARG A 372 26.16 22.88 -2.66
N SER A 373 26.88 23.72 -3.39
CA SER A 373 26.75 25.18 -3.35
C SER A 373 25.90 25.76 -4.49
N GLY A 374 25.61 24.97 -5.52
CA GLY A 374 24.80 25.41 -6.66
C GLY A 374 24.38 24.23 -7.53
N VAL A 375 23.36 24.46 -8.36
CA VAL A 375 22.91 23.48 -9.37
C VAL A 375 22.64 24.21 -10.69
N LYS A 376 22.94 23.54 -11.80
CA LYS A 376 22.53 23.95 -13.15
C LYS A 376 21.85 22.79 -13.87
N PHE A 377 20.91 23.10 -14.73
CA PHE A 377 20.31 22.15 -15.65
C PHE A 377 20.78 22.46 -17.08
N VAL A 378 21.19 21.44 -17.82
CA VAL A 378 21.48 21.53 -19.24
C VAL A 378 20.36 20.79 -19.97
N VAL A 379 19.54 21.53 -20.70
CA VAL A 379 18.35 21.03 -21.40
C VAL A 379 18.67 20.90 -22.89
N SER A 380 18.46 19.72 -23.47
CA SER A 380 18.60 19.49 -24.91
C SER A 380 17.29 19.83 -25.62
N THR A 381 17.32 20.79 -26.55
CA THR A 381 16.16 21.27 -27.31
C THR A 381 16.11 20.70 -28.73
N GLY A 382 16.82 19.60 -28.99
CA GLY A 382 16.97 18.98 -30.31
C GLY A 382 18.06 19.65 -31.17
N SER A 383 18.00 20.97 -31.33
CA SER A 383 18.97 21.75 -32.14
C SER A 383 20.10 22.39 -31.34
N ALA A 384 19.96 22.52 -30.01
CA ALA A 384 20.92 23.17 -29.13
C ALA A 384 20.80 22.65 -27.69
N GLU A 385 21.75 23.04 -26.86
CA GLU A 385 21.66 22.91 -25.41
C GLU A 385 21.43 24.28 -24.76
N LYS A 386 20.53 24.33 -23.78
CA LYS A 386 20.28 25.53 -22.99
C LYS A 386 20.60 25.26 -21.53
N THR A 387 21.48 26.08 -20.96
CA THR A 387 21.84 26.01 -19.54
C THR A 387 20.92 26.91 -18.71
N LEU A 388 20.32 26.34 -17.67
CA LEU A 388 19.53 27.04 -16.66
C LEU A 388 20.26 27.01 -15.31
N GLN A 389 20.45 28.18 -14.70
CA GLN A 389 20.91 28.24 -13.31
C GLN A 389 19.73 27.96 -12.37
N ALA A 390 19.94 27.09 -11.38
CA ALA A 390 18.91 26.72 -10.43
C ALA A 390 19.05 27.50 -9.13
N SER A 391 17.92 27.83 -8.52
CA SER A 391 17.86 28.45 -7.19
C SER A 391 17.55 27.40 -6.13
N ARG A 392 18.21 27.50 -4.97
CA ARG A 392 17.85 26.67 -3.80
C ARG A 392 16.51 27.12 -3.27
N THR A 393 15.56 26.20 -3.19
CA THR A 393 14.18 26.49 -2.75
C THR A 393 13.94 26.09 -1.29
N VAL A 394 14.43 24.93 -0.87
CA VAL A 394 14.15 24.39 0.46
C VAL A 394 15.23 23.40 0.89
N ARG A 395 15.55 23.40 2.19
CA ARG A 395 16.26 22.31 2.87
C ARG A 395 15.25 21.42 3.59
N GLN A 396 15.37 20.11 3.41
CA GLN A 396 14.51 19.11 4.04
C GLN A 396 15.36 18.15 4.86
N THR A 397 14.79 17.59 5.93
CA THR A 397 15.46 16.56 6.74
C THR A 397 14.50 15.41 6.97
N THR A 398 14.91 14.20 6.57
CA THR A 398 14.13 12.98 6.72
C THR A 398 14.96 11.94 7.46
N ASN A 399 14.50 11.50 8.63
CA ASN A 399 15.22 10.55 9.51
C ASN A 399 16.71 10.91 9.70
N GLY A 400 17.02 12.19 9.90
CA GLY A 400 18.39 12.69 10.11
C GLY A 400 19.21 12.92 8.83
N VAL A 401 18.68 12.60 7.63
CA VAL A 401 19.33 12.93 6.35
C VAL A 401 18.82 14.28 5.86
N ALA A 402 19.72 15.27 5.79
CA ALA A 402 19.43 16.58 5.25
C ALA A 402 19.74 16.67 3.74
N THR A 403 18.83 17.26 2.98
CA THR A 403 18.95 17.45 1.52
C THR A 403 18.51 18.85 1.11
N ASP A 404 19.14 19.41 0.08
CA ASP A 404 18.76 20.69 -0.51
C ASP A 404 18.05 20.47 -1.86
N CYS A 405 16.96 21.22 -2.08
CA CYS A 405 16.16 21.17 -3.30
C CYS A 405 16.42 22.41 -4.15
N TRP A 406 16.65 22.21 -5.45
CA TRP A 406 17.01 23.24 -6.41
C TRP A 406 16.06 23.20 -7.59
N THR A 407 15.62 24.38 -8.06
CA THR A 407 14.69 24.46 -9.18
C THR A 407 15.09 25.49 -10.23
N ALA A 408 14.79 25.19 -11.48
CA ALA A 408 14.79 26.12 -12.60
C ALA A 408 13.59 25.85 -13.50
N CYS A 409 13.19 26.81 -14.33
CA CYS A 409 12.00 26.68 -15.18
C CYS A 409 12.30 27.00 -16.66
N MET A 410 11.57 26.35 -17.57
CA MET A 410 11.53 26.65 -19.00
C MET A 410 10.15 26.28 -19.58
N SER A 411 9.72 26.96 -20.64
CA SER A 411 8.56 26.55 -21.44
C SER A 411 9.01 26.04 -22.81
N PHE A 412 8.24 25.13 -23.38
CA PHE A 412 8.49 24.54 -24.70
C PHE A 412 7.26 24.75 -25.59
N ASN A 413 7.43 25.36 -26.75
CA ASN A 413 6.30 25.65 -27.65
C ASN A 413 5.99 24.51 -28.62
N SER A 414 6.94 23.60 -28.84
CA SER A 414 6.77 22.46 -29.74
C SER A 414 6.58 21.18 -28.93
N SER A 415 5.71 20.29 -29.43
CA SER A 415 5.54 18.96 -28.86
C SER A 415 6.80 18.11 -29.05
N GLY A 416 7.08 17.23 -28.10
CA GLY A 416 8.24 16.33 -28.16
C GLY A 416 8.73 15.91 -26.79
N VAL A 417 9.74 15.04 -26.78
CA VAL A 417 10.44 14.65 -25.54
C VAL A 417 11.76 15.42 -25.48
N TYR A 418 11.93 16.19 -24.41
CA TYR A 418 13.12 16.98 -24.17
C TYR A 418 13.90 16.39 -23.00
N THR A 419 15.17 16.05 -23.24
CA THR A 419 16.04 15.50 -22.19
C THR A 419 16.78 16.63 -21.49
N TYR A 420 17.14 16.40 -20.23
CA TYR A 420 17.97 17.34 -19.50
C TYR A 420 18.88 16.62 -18.50
N LYS A 421 19.98 17.27 -18.11
CA LYS A 421 20.90 16.81 -17.06
C LYS A 421 21.11 17.89 -16.01
N ALA A 422 20.99 17.52 -14.74
CA ALA A 422 21.32 18.36 -13.59
C ALA A 422 22.76 18.12 -13.16
N TYR A 423 23.52 19.19 -12.91
CA TYR A 423 24.88 19.17 -12.38
C TYR A 423 24.93 19.99 -11.10
N ALA A 424 25.73 19.56 -10.13
CA ALA A 424 25.90 20.30 -8.87
C ALA A 424 27.31 20.85 -8.74
N ALA A 425 27.42 22.05 -8.16
CA ALA A 425 28.67 22.65 -7.79
C ALA A 425 29.06 22.31 -6.36
N GLN A 426 30.35 22.12 -6.13
CA GLN A 426 30.95 22.08 -4.80
C GLN A 426 32.22 22.91 -4.85
N ASN A 427 32.40 23.84 -3.90
CA ASN A 427 33.53 24.77 -3.87
C ASN A 427 33.70 25.58 -5.17
N GLY A 428 32.59 25.98 -5.80
CA GLY A 428 32.61 26.81 -7.02
C GLY A 428 32.77 26.05 -8.33
N SER A 429 33.11 24.76 -8.31
CA SER A 429 33.25 23.95 -9.53
C SER A 429 32.09 22.96 -9.69
N PHE A 430 31.51 22.91 -10.89
CA PHE A 430 30.45 21.95 -11.23
C PHE A 430 31.01 20.55 -11.46
N SER A 431 30.23 19.53 -11.07
CA SER A 431 30.54 18.13 -11.34
C SER A 431 30.65 17.84 -12.83
N SER A 432 31.55 16.92 -13.20
CA SER A 432 31.66 16.40 -14.57
C SER A 432 30.51 15.47 -14.94
N ASN A 433 29.98 14.74 -13.95
CA ASN A 433 28.81 13.87 -14.09
C ASN A 433 27.55 14.56 -13.56
N GLY A 434 26.42 14.35 -14.24
CA GLY A 434 25.10 14.85 -13.85
C GLY A 434 24.05 13.74 -13.81
N ALA A 435 22.90 14.02 -13.21
CA ALA A 435 21.74 13.13 -13.25
C ALA A 435 20.73 13.64 -14.29
N GLY A 436 20.27 12.76 -15.17
CA GLY A 436 19.35 13.12 -16.24
C GLY A 436 17.94 12.59 -16.03
N SER A 437 16.99 13.28 -16.64
CA SER A 437 15.61 12.83 -16.85
C SER A 437 15.09 13.56 -18.10
N ASP A 438 13.79 13.54 -18.33
CA ASP A 438 13.16 14.16 -19.48
C ASP A 438 11.80 14.79 -19.11
N VAL A 439 11.27 15.56 -20.05
CA VAL A 439 9.91 16.09 -20.03
C VAL A 439 9.26 15.83 -21.37
N MET A 440 7.99 15.45 -21.35
CA MET A 440 7.20 15.31 -22.58
C MET A 440 6.28 16.51 -22.74
N VAL A 441 6.23 17.07 -23.94
CA VAL A 441 5.33 18.16 -24.31
C VAL A 441 4.31 17.60 -25.29
N SER A 442 3.04 17.66 -24.93
CA SER A 442 1.94 17.12 -25.74
C SER A 442 1.74 17.91 -27.03
N THR A 443 1.10 17.30 -28.02
CA THR A 443 0.59 18.00 -29.20
C THR A 443 -0.63 18.87 -28.89
N GLN A 444 -1.27 18.69 -27.72
CA GLN A 444 -2.54 19.30 -27.37
C GLN A 444 -2.47 20.13 -26.08
N ASN A 445 -3.32 21.16 -26.01
CA ASN A 445 -3.57 21.96 -24.80
C ASN A 445 -4.76 21.44 -23.97
N SER A 446 -5.43 20.38 -24.42
CA SER A 446 -6.65 19.86 -23.79
C SER A 446 -6.46 18.41 -23.35
N GLU A 447 -6.78 18.12 -22.09
CA GLU A 447 -6.71 16.77 -21.50
C GLU A 447 -7.76 15.80 -22.08
N THR A 448 -8.78 16.31 -22.79
CA THR A 448 -9.87 15.51 -23.39
C THR A 448 -9.73 15.34 -24.90
N ALA A 449 -8.77 16.02 -25.53
CA ALA A 449 -8.50 15.86 -26.96
C ALA A 449 -7.81 14.51 -27.22
N THR A 450 -8.35 13.73 -28.15
CA THR A 450 -7.82 12.41 -28.52
C THR A 450 -6.89 12.54 -29.72
N THR A 451 -5.72 11.94 -29.64
CA THR A 451 -4.68 11.93 -30.68
C THR A 451 -3.95 10.60 -30.68
N SER A 452 -3.17 10.33 -31.72
CA SER A 452 -2.29 9.16 -31.80
C SER A 452 -0.91 9.39 -31.17
N GLU A 453 -0.71 10.51 -30.47
CA GLU A 453 0.57 10.83 -29.84
C GLU A 453 0.91 9.86 -28.70
N GLN A 454 2.19 9.78 -28.36
CA GLN A 454 2.61 9.07 -27.15
C GLN A 454 2.14 9.79 -25.89
N ARG A 455 1.75 9.03 -24.88
CA ARG A 455 1.25 9.51 -23.59
C ARG A 455 2.16 9.11 -22.43
N ARG A 456 2.02 9.84 -21.32
CA ARG A 456 2.66 9.61 -20.00
C ARG A 456 1.65 9.95 -18.92
N ALA A 457 1.88 9.50 -17.69
CA ALA A 457 1.03 9.90 -16.57
C ALA A 457 1.19 11.39 -16.27
N SER A 458 0.09 12.10 -16.09
CA SER A 458 0.08 13.48 -15.61
C SER A 458 0.42 13.55 -14.12
N ASP A 459 0.87 14.72 -13.66
CA ASP A 459 1.11 14.96 -12.23
C ASP A 459 -0.15 14.72 -11.37
N LYS A 460 -1.36 14.91 -11.92
CA LYS A 460 -2.62 14.63 -11.20
C LYS A 460 -2.74 13.14 -10.90
N MET A 461 -2.48 12.30 -11.90
CA MET A 461 -2.51 10.85 -11.70
C MET A 461 -1.36 10.35 -10.83
N ILE A 462 -0.15 10.88 -11.01
CA ILE A 462 1.00 10.49 -10.18
C ILE A 462 0.71 10.78 -8.70
N ARG A 463 0.04 11.91 -8.38
CA ARG A 463 -0.43 12.20 -7.00
C ARG A 463 -1.46 11.19 -6.50
N LEU A 464 -2.41 10.77 -7.34
CA LEU A 464 -3.38 9.74 -6.95
C LEU A 464 -2.70 8.40 -6.65
N ILE A 465 -1.78 7.96 -7.52
CA ILE A 465 -1.00 6.75 -7.29
C ILE A 465 -0.19 6.90 -5.99
N ALA A 466 0.50 8.03 -5.76
CA ALA A 466 1.27 8.27 -4.55
C ALA A 466 0.40 8.19 -3.28
N ASN A 467 -0.84 8.69 -3.34
CA ASN A 467 -1.80 8.58 -2.25
C ASN A 467 -2.26 7.14 -1.98
N TRP A 468 -2.42 6.32 -3.01
CA TRP A 468 -2.79 4.91 -2.87
C TRP A 468 -1.62 4.05 -2.36
N GLU A 469 -0.41 4.28 -2.85
CA GLU A 469 0.78 3.53 -2.45
C GLU A 469 1.27 3.90 -1.04
N GLY A 470 1.11 5.17 -0.66
CA GLY A 470 1.61 5.71 0.59
C GLY A 470 3.12 5.94 0.57
N TYR A 471 3.57 6.93 1.34
CA TYR A 471 4.99 7.30 1.41
C TYR A 471 5.73 6.52 2.49
N MET A 472 6.84 5.88 2.12
CA MET A 472 7.78 5.25 3.04
C MET A 472 9.20 5.79 2.79
N SER A 473 9.75 6.50 3.77
CA SER A 473 11.10 7.08 3.70
C SER A 473 12.22 6.04 3.75
N GLN A 474 11.94 4.85 4.30
CA GLN A 474 12.89 3.75 4.42
C GLN A 474 12.43 2.54 3.64
N VAL A 475 13.40 1.72 3.22
CA VAL A 475 13.10 0.39 2.66
C VAL A 475 12.34 -0.45 3.69
N TYR A 476 11.30 -1.13 3.24
CA TYR A 476 10.48 -2.04 4.03
C TYR A 476 10.18 -3.30 3.21
N ALA A 477 9.76 -4.36 3.91
CA ALA A 477 9.35 -5.61 3.28
C ALA A 477 7.87 -5.56 2.94
N ASP A 478 7.49 -5.75 1.67
CA ASP A 478 6.09 -5.73 1.25
C ASP A 478 5.38 -7.04 1.64
N SER A 479 4.58 -6.96 2.71
CA SER A 479 3.80 -8.07 3.27
C SER A 479 2.69 -8.62 2.35
N LEU A 480 2.34 -7.92 1.26
CA LEU A 480 1.35 -8.40 0.30
C LEU A 480 1.95 -9.36 -0.73
N THR A 481 3.28 -9.43 -0.82
CA THR A 481 3.99 -10.37 -1.68
C THR A 481 4.39 -11.60 -0.89
N SER A 482 4.22 -12.79 -1.47
CA SER A 482 4.66 -14.05 -0.84
C SER A 482 6.17 -14.12 -0.59
N THR A 483 6.94 -13.28 -1.29
CA THR A 483 8.40 -13.19 -1.21
C THR A 483 8.91 -11.98 -0.42
N TYR A 484 8.02 -11.16 0.17
CA TYR A 484 8.37 -9.98 0.96
C TYR A 484 9.33 -9.03 0.23
N VAL A 485 8.99 -8.68 -1.00
CA VAL A 485 9.82 -7.85 -1.91
C VAL A 485 10.20 -6.54 -1.21
N PRO A 486 11.49 -6.16 -1.18
CA PRO A 486 11.91 -4.86 -0.64
C PRO A 486 11.33 -3.70 -1.45
N THR A 487 10.72 -2.75 -0.77
CA THR A 487 10.00 -1.61 -1.36
C THR A 487 10.37 -0.31 -0.65
N ILE A 488 10.41 0.80 -1.37
CA ILE A 488 10.70 2.14 -0.82
C ILE A 488 9.88 3.23 -1.52
N GLY A 489 9.73 4.40 -0.90
CA GLY A 489 9.03 5.54 -1.48
C GLY A 489 7.54 5.25 -1.63
N TYR A 490 6.99 5.57 -2.80
CA TYR A 490 5.60 5.29 -3.19
C TYR A 490 5.52 3.96 -3.94
N GLY A 491 5.69 2.83 -3.25
CA GLY A 491 5.53 1.50 -3.86
C GLY A 491 6.66 1.06 -4.81
N CYS A 492 7.85 1.68 -4.74
CA CYS A 492 8.96 1.32 -5.62
C CYS A 492 9.69 0.06 -5.12
N THR A 493 9.33 -1.09 -5.69
CA THR A 493 10.03 -2.37 -5.49
C THR A 493 11.48 -2.32 -5.96
N LEU A 494 12.35 -3.03 -5.25
CA LEU A 494 13.77 -3.17 -5.52
C LEU A 494 14.09 -4.61 -5.95
N SER A 495 15.01 -4.75 -6.90
CA SER A 495 15.55 -6.04 -7.36
C SER A 495 16.91 -6.33 -6.70
N PRO A 496 17.37 -7.59 -6.68
CA PRO A 496 18.68 -7.92 -6.12
C PRO A 496 19.78 -7.06 -6.74
N ASN A 497 20.74 -6.63 -5.92
CA ASN A 497 21.79 -5.66 -6.24
C ASN A 497 21.32 -4.22 -6.48
N ALA A 498 20.06 -3.88 -6.19
CA ALA A 498 19.60 -2.50 -6.29
C ALA A 498 20.43 -1.57 -5.40
N VAL A 499 20.81 -0.42 -5.96
CA VAL A 499 21.57 0.64 -5.29
C VAL A 499 20.70 1.88 -5.20
N PHE A 500 20.33 2.29 -3.99
CA PHE A 500 19.31 3.30 -3.73
C PHE A 500 19.66 4.17 -2.53
N TYR A 501 19.07 5.37 -2.43
CA TYR A 501 19.13 6.14 -1.19
C TYR A 501 18.09 5.59 -0.21
N ASN A 502 18.48 5.41 1.04
CA ASN A 502 17.55 5.15 2.14
C ASN A 502 17.28 6.47 2.90
N ASN A 503 16.22 6.54 3.71
CA ASN A 503 15.78 7.77 4.39
C ASN A 503 15.46 8.91 3.42
N ILE A 504 14.81 8.58 2.30
CA ILE A 504 14.50 9.52 1.23
C ILE A 504 13.34 10.44 1.63
N SER A 505 13.42 11.71 1.26
CA SER A 505 12.32 12.68 1.35
C SER A 505 11.17 12.34 0.39
N GLU A 506 10.00 12.95 0.59
CA GLU A 506 8.86 12.82 -0.33
C GLU A 506 9.21 13.28 -1.75
N LYS A 507 10.09 14.29 -1.91
CA LYS A 507 10.55 14.76 -3.23
C LYS A 507 11.48 13.77 -3.92
N GLU A 508 12.36 13.11 -3.17
CA GLU A 508 13.19 12.01 -3.71
C GLU A 508 12.30 10.82 -4.07
N ALA A 509 11.32 10.46 -3.23
CA ALA A 509 10.36 9.41 -3.53
C ALA A 509 9.51 9.73 -4.78
N TRP A 510 9.07 10.99 -4.93
CA TRP A 510 8.38 11.48 -6.11
C TRP A 510 9.25 11.34 -7.37
N ALA A 511 10.51 11.77 -7.30
CA ALA A 511 11.45 11.65 -8.40
C ALA A 511 11.66 10.19 -8.83
N ILE A 512 11.81 9.27 -7.87
CA ILE A 512 11.94 7.83 -8.15
C ILE A 512 10.67 7.33 -8.86
N MET A 513 9.50 7.73 -8.37
CA MET A 513 8.21 7.32 -8.93
C MET A 513 7.99 7.84 -10.36
N VAL A 514 8.23 9.12 -10.62
CA VAL A 514 8.14 9.73 -11.96
C VAL A 514 9.06 9.00 -12.93
N ASN A 515 10.35 8.84 -12.57
CA ASN A 515 11.31 8.17 -13.42
C ASN A 515 10.95 6.69 -13.64
N LYS A 516 10.42 5.99 -12.61
CA LYS A 516 9.94 4.62 -12.75
C LYS A 516 8.76 4.54 -13.72
N LEU A 517 7.77 5.43 -13.60
CA LEU A 517 6.61 5.47 -14.49
C LEU A 517 7.02 5.73 -15.94
N ASN A 518 7.94 6.67 -16.17
CA ASN A 518 8.40 7.03 -17.50
C ASN A 518 9.25 5.93 -18.16
N ASN A 519 10.12 5.28 -17.39
CA ASN A 519 11.14 4.36 -17.93
C ASN A 519 10.75 2.87 -17.86
N SER A 520 9.60 2.53 -17.27
CA SER A 520 9.14 1.14 -17.15
C SER A 520 8.13 0.78 -18.23
N SER A 521 7.83 -0.51 -18.33
CA SER A 521 6.86 -1.06 -19.30
C SER A 521 5.46 -0.46 -19.20
N TYR A 522 5.06 0.18 -18.09
CA TYR A 522 3.74 0.81 -17.95
C TYR A 522 3.45 1.83 -19.07
N THR A 523 4.40 2.74 -19.31
CA THR A 523 4.26 3.80 -20.33
C THR A 523 4.58 3.25 -21.72
N THR A 524 5.64 2.46 -21.86
CA THR A 524 6.05 1.89 -23.15
C THR A 524 4.97 0.99 -23.74
N GLU A 525 4.36 0.11 -22.94
CA GLU A 525 3.34 -0.81 -23.41
C GLU A 525 2.00 -0.12 -23.70
N LEU A 526 1.65 0.91 -22.94
CA LEU A 526 0.49 1.76 -23.28
C LEU A 526 0.69 2.36 -24.67
N ASN A 527 1.84 3.00 -24.91
CA ASN A 527 2.12 3.64 -26.19
C ASN A 527 2.21 2.64 -27.34
N ARG A 528 2.70 1.43 -27.08
CA ARG A 528 2.65 0.31 -28.04
C ARG A 528 1.22 -0.12 -28.36
N MET A 529 0.34 -0.17 -27.36
CA MET A 529 -1.09 -0.49 -27.56
C MET A 529 -1.80 0.61 -28.37
N ILE A 530 -1.51 1.89 -28.10
CA ILE A 530 -2.03 3.02 -28.88
C ILE A 530 -1.66 2.85 -30.36
N ALA A 531 -0.38 2.58 -30.64
CA ALA A 531 0.11 2.41 -32.00
C ALA A 531 -0.48 1.18 -32.71
N ASN A 532 -0.49 0.01 -32.05
CA ASN A 532 -0.95 -1.25 -32.62
C ASN A 532 -2.43 -1.24 -33.01
N ASN A 533 -3.26 -0.52 -32.25
CA ASN A 533 -4.71 -0.46 -32.46
C ASN A 533 -5.16 0.84 -33.13
N HIS A 534 -4.22 1.70 -33.54
CA HIS A 534 -4.50 3.01 -34.12
C HIS A 534 -5.46 3.86 -33.26
N PHE A 535 -5.34 3.77 -31.94
CA PHE A 535 -6.21 4.51 -31.03
C PHE A 535 -5.92 6.01 -31.08
N LEU A 536 -6.99 6.80 -31.07
CA LEU A 536 -6.93 8.20 -30.64
C LEU A 536 -7.26 8.23 -29.15
N MET A 537 -6.27 8.60 -28.33
CA MET A 537 -6.35 8.57 -26.86
C MET A 537 -6.11 9.96 -26.28
N ASN A 538 -6.86 10.32 -25.23
CA ASN A 538 -6.69 11.56 -24.47
C ASN A 538 -5.88 11.34 -23.19
N GLN A 539 -5.54 12.43 -22.51
CA GLN A 539 -4.67 12.39 -21.33
C GLN A 539 -5.30 11.65 -20.15
N ASN A 540 -6.61 11.81 -19.93
CA ASN A 540 -7.33 11.14 -18.84
C ASN A 540 -7.35 9.62 -19.01
N GLN A 541 -7.52 9.15 -20.23
CA GLN A 541 -7.51 7.72 -20.55
C GLN A 541 -6.12 7.12 -20.33
N ALA A 542 -5.07 7.82 -20.77
CA ALA A 542 -3.69 7.41 -20.52
C ALA A 542 -3.37 7.34 -19.02
N ASP A 543 -3.81 8.34 -18.25
CA ASP A 543 -3.64 8.39 -16.80
C ASP A 543 -4.26 7.18 -16.10
N CYS A 544 -5.53 6.87 -16.40
CA CYS A 544 -6.19 5.69 -15.87
C CYS A 544 -5.40 4.42 -16.16
N LEU A 545 -5.03 4.20 -17.43
CA LEU A 545 -4.38 2.96 -17.85
C LEU A 545 -2.97 2.84 -17.25
N ILE A 546 -2.18 3.92 -17.19
CA ILE A 546 -0.87 3.86 -16.54
C ILE A 546 -1.00 3.53 -15.04
N SER A 547 -1.97 4.11 -14.33
CA SER A 547 -2.24 3.74 -12.93
C SER A 547 -2.68 2.28 -12.78
N PHE A 548 -3.53 1.80 -13.70
CA PHE A 548 -3.95 0.41 -13.74
C PHE A 548 -2.74 -0.51 -13.88
N ALA A 549 -1.87 -0.26 -14.88
CA ALA A 549 -0.67 -1.05 -15.14
C ALA A 549 0.37 -0.95 -14.03
N TYR A 550 0.47 0.18 -13.33
CA TYR A 550 1.33 0.29 -12.14
C TYR A 550 0.93 -0.74 -11.07
N ASN A 551 -0.38 -0.96 -10.90
CA ASN A 551 -0.90 -1.89 -9.89
C ASN A 551 -0.87 -3.36 -10.33
N VAL A 552 -1.33 -3.66 -11.54
CA VAL A 552 -1.54 -5.05 -11.99
C VAL A 552 -0.49 -5.55 -12.97
N GLY A 553 0.38 -4.67 -13.47
CA GLY A 553 1.36 -4.93 -14.52
C GLY A 553 0.88 -4.57 -15.92
N ALA A 554 1.82 -4.25 -16.81
CA ALA A 554 1.54 -3.77 -18.16
C ALA A 554 1.22 -4.86 -19.19
N LYS A 555 1.38 -6.14 -18.84
CA LYS A 555 1.21 -7.28 -19.77
C LYS A 555 -0.16 -7.33 -20.44
N TYR A 556 -1.19 -6.76 -19.80
CA TYR A 556 -2.58 -6.79 -20.28
C TYR A 556 -2.85 -5.87 -21.49
N PHE A 557 -1.96 -4.93 -21.79
CA PHE A 557 -2.18 -3.99 -22.89
C PHE A 557 -1.99 -4.64 -24.27
N ASN A 558 -1.02 -5.55 -24.39
CA ASN A 558 -0.64 -6.13 -25.67
C ASN A 558 -0.57 -7.68 -25.64
N CYS A 559 -1.17 -8.32 -24.63
CA CYS A 559 -1.26 -9.78 -24.60
C CYS A 559 -2.21 -10.31 -25.68
N SER A 560 -1.99 -11.56 -26.10
CA SER A 560 -2.83 -12.25 -27.09
C SER A 560 -4.21 -12.61 -26.54
N SER A 561 -4.30 -13.01 -25.27
CA SER A 561 -5.58 -13.14 -24.56
C SER A 561 -6.08 -11.75 -24.23
N GLU A 562 -7.11 -11.31 -24.93
CA GLU A 562 -7.65 -9.98 -24.74
C GLU A 562 -8.43 -9.84 -23.43
N PRO A 563 -8.02 -8.95 -22.52
CA PRO A 563 -8.83 -8.63 -21.36
C PRO A 563 -10.05 -7.81 -21.79
N ASP A 564 -11.13 -7.95 -21.03
CA ASP A 564 -12.42 -7.42 -21.41
C ASP A 564 -12.44 -5.89 -21.58
N PHE A 565 -11.73 -5.15 -20.72
CA PHE A 565 -11.63 -3.68 -20.86
C PHE A 565 -11.02 -3.27 -22.21
N ARG A 566 -10.07 -4.05 -22.77
CA ARG A 566 -9.44 -3.75 -24.06
C ARG A 566 -10.40 -4.03 -25.22
N LYS A 567 -11.15 -5.13 -25.16
CA LYS A 567 -12.22 -5.41 -26.13
C LYS A 567 -13.31 -4.33 -26.15
N ILE A 568 -13.59 -3.70 -25.01
CA ILE A 568 -14.52 -2.56 -24.92
C ILE A 568 -13.92 -1.30 -25.58
N MET A 569 -12.61 -1.08 -25.42
CA MET A 569 -11.88 -0.01 -26.10
C MET A 569 -11.83 -0.23 -27.62
N ASP A 570 -11.66 -1.47 -28.08
CA ASP A 570 -11.69 -1.80 -29.52
C ASP A 570 -13.05 -1.51 -30.15
N ASN A 571 -14.14 -1.62 -29.40
CA ASN A 571 -15.48 -1.27 -29.89
C ASN A 571 -15.72 0.25 -29.98
N ALA A 572 -14.81 1.08 -29.45
CA ALA A 572 -14.91 2.54 -29.47
C ALA A 572 -14.50 3.09 -30.85
N VAL A 573 -15.46 3.12 -31.76
CA VAL A 573 -15.28 3.65 -33.12
C VAL A 573 -16.20 4.83 -33.42
N VAL A 574 -15.69 5.79 -34.19
CA VAL A 574 -16.51 6.86 -34.77
C VAL A 574 -17.28 6.30 -35.95
N LEU A 575 -18.57 6.03 -35.78
CA LEU A 575 -19.38 5.55 -36.91
C LEU A 575 -19.67 6.66 -37.92
N PRO A 576 -19.50 6.40 -39.23
CA PRO A 576 -20.06 7.23 -40.28
C PRO A 576 -21.60 7.14 -40.32
N SER A 577 -22.22 7.75 -41.32
CA SER A 577 -23.65 7.57 -41.60
C SER A 577 -23.95 6.10 -41.88
N ILE A 578 -25.01 5.57 -41.28
CA ILE A 578 -25.40 4.17 -41.44
C ILE A 578 -26.08 4.02 -42.82
N PRO A 579 -25.58 3.12 -43.70
CA PRO A 579 -26.19 2.89 -45.00
C PRO A 579 -27.55 2.21 -44.85
N SER A 580 -28.38 2.23 -45.90
CA SER A 580 -29.72 1.62 -45.89
C SER A 580 -29.71 0.12 -45.53
N GLY A 581 -28.64 -0.60 -45.90
CA GLY A 581 -28.43 -2.01 -45.55
C GLY A 581 -27.87 -2.26 -44.15
N GLY A 582 -27.50 -1.20 -43.41
CA GLY A 582 -26.82 -1.28 -42.13
C GLY A 582 -25.35 -1.73 -42.22
N PHE A 583 -24.68 -1.78 -41.07
CA PHE A 583 -23.32 -2.32 -40.96
C PHE A 583 -23.33 -3.72 -40.39
N ALA A 584 -22.54 -4.63 -40.98
CA ALA A 584 -22.29 -5.94 -40.39
C ALA A 584 -21.46 -5.79 -39.09
N ALA A 585 -21.89 -6.47 -38.04
CA ALA A 585 -21.30 -6.42 -36.71
C ALA A 585 -21.37 -7.78 -36.00
N SER A 586 -20.71 -7.89 -34.86
CA SER A 586 -20.81 -9.01 -33.94
C SER A 586 -20.91 -8.48 -32.50
N VAL A 587 -21.68 -9.17 -31.67
CA VAL A 587 -21.76 -8.88 -30.24
C VAL A 587 -20.51 -9.44 -29.54
N THR A 588 -19.85 -8.63 -28.72
CA THR A 588 -18.56 -8.98 -28.10
C THR A 588 -18.70 -9.52 -26.68
N TYR A 589 -19.88 -9.38 -26.06
CA TYR A 589 -20.18 -9.82 -24.69
C TYR A 589 -21.56 -10.45 -24.58
N ASP A 590 -21.71 -11.39 -23.65
CA ASP A 590 -23.03 -11.85 -23.25
C ASP A 590 -23.83 -10.66 -22.70
N THR A 591 -24.97 -10.38 -23.33
CA THR A 591 -25.76 -9.20 -23.06
C THR A 591 -27.24 -9.45 -23.37
N TYR A 592 -28.03 -8.39 -23.37
CA TYR A 592 -29.44 -8.44 -23.76
C TYR A 592 -29.70 -7.47 -24.89
N LEU A 593 -30.66 -7.83 -25.74
CA LEU A 593 -31.29 -6.91 -26.67
C LEU A 593 -32.39 -6.14 -25.91
N TYR A 594 -32.36 -4.81 -25.94
CA TYR A 594 -33.28 -3.95 -25.18
C TYR A 594 -34.29 -3.24 -26.07
N ASN A 595 -35.48 -2.95 -25.55
CA ASN A 595 -36.48 -2.15 -26.27
C ASN A 595 -36.03 -0.70 -26.52
N ASN A 596 -35.19 -0.13 -25.63
CA ASN A 596 -34.74 1.27 -25.70
C ASN A 596 -33.25 1.40 -25.34
N CYS A 597 -32.65 2.55 -25.63
CA CYS A 597 -31.24 2.91 -25.36
C CYS A 597 -30.91 3.14 -23.87
N LYS A 598 -31.28 2.20 -22.98
CA LYS A 598 -31.00 2.28 -21.54
C LYS A 598 -30.97 0.90 -20.91
N SER A 599 -30.03 0.67 -20.00
CA SER A 599 -29.77 -0.63 -19.37
C SER A 599 -30.91 -1.12 -18.45
N ASN A 600 -31.81 -0.23 -18.01
CA ASN A 600 -33.01 -0.57 -17.24
C ASN A 600 -34.28 -0.76 -18.09
N SER A 601 -34.18 -0.74 -19.42
CA SER A 601 -35.31 -1.02 -20.31
C SER A 601 -35.70 -2.50 -20.27
N SER A 602 -36.93 -2.82 -20.66
CA SER A 602 -37.36 -4.19 -20.92
C SER A 602 -36.44 -4.88 -21.92
N ARG A 603 -36.10 -6.14 -21.61
CA ARG A 603 -35.24 -7.02 -22.42
C ARG A 603 -36.11 -7.80 -23.40
N ILE A 604 -35.68 -7.88 -24.66
CA ILE A 604 -36.32 -8.65 -25.74
C ILE A 604 -35.84 -10.10 -25.72
N CYS A 605 -34.53 -10.31 -25.65
CA CYS A 605 -33.89 -11.61 -25.52
C CYS A 605 -32.44 -11.48 -25.05
N SER A 606 -31.86 -12.55 -24.51
CA SER A 606 -30.42 -12.67 -24.32
C SER A 606 -29.71 -12.77 -25.67
N VAL A 607 -28.49 -12.26 -25.73
CA VAL A 607 -27.61 -12.33 -26.90
C VAL A 607 -26.22 -12.74 -26.43
N THR A 608 -25.73 -13.87 -26.92
CA THR A 608 -24.42 -14.40 -26.52
C THR A 608 -23.30 -13.73 -27.32
N SER A 609 -22.12 -13.65 -26.73
CA SER A 609 -20.90 -13.22 -27.41
C SER A 609 -20.68 -14.04 -28.70
N GLY A 610 -20.20 -13.37 -29.75
CA GLY A 610 -20.01 -13.94 -31.09
C GLY A 610 -21.25 -13.87 -31.99
N THR A 611 -22.44 -13.55 -31.47
CA THR A 611 -23.66 -13.43 -32.28
C THR A 611 -23.48 -12.36 -33.37
N LYS A 612 -23.67 -12.75 -34.63
CA LYS A 612 -23.66 -11.83 -35.78
C LYS A 612 -24.88 -10.92 -35.73
N ALA A 613 -24.72 -9.66 -36.14
CA ALA A 613 -25.79 -8.69 -36.14
C ALA A 613 -25.61 -7.67 -37.28
N THR A 614 -26.70 -6.98 -37.62
CA THR A 614 -26.67 -5.80 -38.50
C THR A 614 -27.01 -4.56 -37.70
N VAL A 615 -26.10 -3.60 -37.59
CA VAL A 615 -26.34 -2.30 -36.97
C VAL A 615 -27.11 -1.43 -37.96
N ILE A 616 -28.32 -1.02 -37.59
CA ILE A 616 -29.26 -0.29 -38.46
C ILE A 616 -29.54 1.14 -37.98
N ALA A 617 -29.29 1.44 -36.70
CA ALA A 617 -29.37 2.78 -36.16
C ALA A 617 -28.38 2.97 -35.01
N LYS A 618 -28.13 4.23 -34.63
CA LYS A 618 -27.28 4.60 -33.49
C LYS A 618 -27.92 5.71 -32.66
N SER A 619 -27.67 5.71 -31.35
CA SER A 619 -28.10 6.75 -30.42
C SER A 619 -26.96 7.07 -29.47
N PHE A 620 -26.46 8.31 -29.51
CA PHE A 620 -25.33 8.77 -28.70
C PHE A 620 -25.72 10.08 -28.00
N PRO A 621 -26.41 10.03 -26.86
CA PRO A 621 -26.69 11.23 -26.06
C PRO A 621 -25.40 11.98 -25.69
N THR A 622 -24.35 11.21 -25.40
CA THR A 622 -22.96 11.66 -25.38
C THR A 622 -22.11 10.64 -26.15
N ASN A 623 -20.89 11.02 -26.56
CA ASN A 623 -19.92 10.09 -27.16
C ASN A 623 -19.71 8.81 -26.33
N ARG A 624 -19.65 8.92 -25.00
CA ARG A 624 -19.42 7.82 -24.06
C ARG A 624 -20.65 7.06 -23.55
N THR A 625 -21.85 7.34 -24.07
CA THR A 625 -23.11 6.67 -23.64
C THR A 625 -23.87 6.07 -24.82
N GLY A 626 -23.13 5.68 -25.86
CA GLY A 626 -23.67 5.19 -27.11
C GLY A 626 -24.44 3.86 -27.02
N TRP A 627 -25.41 3.73 -27.92
CA TRP A 627 -26.17 2.51 -28.19
C TRP A 627 -26.31 2.30 -29.69
N TYR A 628 -26.28 1.02 -30.10
CA TYR A 628 -26.61 0.63 -31.47
C TYR A 628 -27.92 -0.14 -31.50
N GLN A 629 -28.78 0.22 -32.44
CA GLN A 629 -29.91 -0.62 -32.78
C GLN A 629 -29.43 -1.70 -33.73
N VAL A 630 -29.62 -2.95 -33.35
CA VAL A 630 -29.17 -4.12 -34.09
C VAL A 630 -30.35 -4.98 -34.50
N ARG A 631 -30.25 -5.54 -35.71
CA ARG A 631 -31.09 -6.64 -36.20
C ARG A 631 -30.29 -7.94 -36.11
N LEU A 632 -30.83 -8.90 -35.37
CA LEU A 632 -30.25 -10.23 -35.20
C LEU A 632 -30.62 -11.17 -36.36
N PRO A 633 -29.94 -12.32 -36.53
CA PRO A 633 -30.22 -13.26 -37.62
C PRO A 633 -31.62 -13.88 -37.53
N ASN A 634 -32.19 -13.94 -36.33
CA ASN A 634 -33.56 -14.39 -36.09
C ASN A 634 -34.63 -13.30 -36.37
N GLY A 635 -34.26 -12.17 -36.97
CA GLY A 635 -35.15 -11.06 -37.32
C GLY A 635 -35.47 -10.09 -36.18
N LYS A 636 -35.15 -10.43 -34.92
CA LYS A 636 -35.41 -9.54 -33.78
C LYS A 636 -34.55 -8.28 -33.88
N THR A 637 -35.17 -7.14 -33.58
CA THR A 637 -34.52 -5.82 -33.60
C THR A 637 -34.63 -5.15 -32.25
N GLY A 638 -33.55 -4.53 -31.79
CA GLY A 638 -33.53 -3.77 -30.54
C GLY A 638 -32.16 -3.14 -30.28
N TRP A 639 -31.93 -2.65 -29.07
CA TRP A 639 -30.75 -1.85 -28.73
C TRP A 639 -29.73 -2.65 -27.91
N ILE A 640 -28.45 -2.49 -28.23
CA ILE A 640 -27.31 -3.00 -27.47
C ILE A 640 -26.36 -1.84 -27.15
N ASN A 641 -25.79 -1.85 -25.95
CA ASN A 641 -24.79 -0.88 -25.50
C ASN A 641 -23.59 -0.89 -26.46
N SER A 642 -23.11 0.30 -26.87
CA SER A 642 -22.06 0.42 -27.89
C SER A 642 -20.74 -0.26 -27.50
N GLY A 643 -20.45 -0.40 -26.20
CA GLY A 643 -19.26 -1.10 -25.71
C GLY A 643 -19.25 -2.60 -25.98
N TYR A 644 -20.38 -3.19 -26.42
CA TYR A 644 -20.55 -4.63 -26.65
C TYR A 644 -20.77 -5.00 -28.12
N VAL A 645 -20.49 -4.09 -29.06
CA VAL A 645 -20.70 -4.31 -30.50
C VAL A 645 -19.42 -3.97 -31.26
N SER A 646 -18.90 -4.95 -31.99
CA SER A 646 -17.75 -4.78 -32.89
C SER A 646 -18.18 -4.84 -34.35
N PHE A 647 -17.65 -3.96 -35.18
CA PHE A 647 -17.97 -3.90 -36.61
C PHE A 647 -17.06 -4.83 -37.42
N SER A 648 -17.61 -5.54 -38.40
CA SER A 648 -16.82 -6.47 -39.24
C SER A 648 -15.71 -5.76 -40.02
N ASN A 649 -15.86 -4.45 -40.29
CA ASN A 649 -14.88 -3.59 -40.94
C ASN A 649 -14.23 -2.58 -39.97
N SER A 650 -14.17 -2.89 -38.67
CA SER A 650 -13.64 -1.98 -37.64
C SER A 650 -12.23 -1.47 -37.95
N SER A 651 -11.38 -2.28 -38.57
CA SER A 651 -10.01 -1.89 -38.96
C SER A 651 -9.93 -0.72 -39.96
N LYS A 652 -11.05 -0.37 -40.61
CA LYS A 652 -11.16 0.80 -41.50
C LYS A 652 -11.83 2.00 -40.84
N MET A 653 -12.23 1.87 -39.57
CA MET A 653 -12.91 2.92 -38.81
C MET A 653 -11.91 3.70 -37.94
N VAL A 654 -12.28 4.91 -37.55
CA VAL A 654 -11.48 5.71 -36.62
C VAL A 654 -11.76 5.24 -35.20
N HIS A 655 -10.75 4.70 -34.53
CA HIS A 655 -10.84 4.27 -33.13
C HIS A 655 -10.58 5.43 -32.17
N ASP A 656 -11.58 6.31 -32.01
CA ASP A 656 -11.54 7.39 -31.03
C ASP A 656 -12.06 6.92 -29.67
N LEU A 657 -11.17 6.82 -28.69
CA LEU A 657 -11.53 6.30 -27.37
C LEU A 657 -12.49 7.21 -26.61
N ASN A 658 -12.74 8.45 -27.06
CA ASN A 658 -13.84 9.26 -26.55
C ASN A 658 -15.24 8.61 -26.76
N TYR A 659 -15.35 7.63 -27.67
CA TYR A 659 -16.55 6.83 -27.92
C TYR A 659 -16.62 5.54 -27.08
N THR A 660 -15.65 5.31 -26.19
CA THR A 660 -15.70 4.19 -25.24
C THR A 660 -16.92 4.31 -24.35
N ASN A 661 -17.75 3.27 -24.28
CA ASN A 661 -18.95 3.32 -23.46
C ASN A 661 -18.58 3.28 -21.97
N ALA A 662 -18.93 4.34 -21.24
CA ALA A 662 -18.49 4.55 -19.88
C ALA A 662 -19.05 3.52 -18.88
N GLU A 663 -20.31 3.10 -19.05
CA GLU A 663 -20.93 2.07 -18.20
C GLU A 663 -20.22 0.73 -18.42
N ALA A 664 -19.99 0.34 -19.67
CA ALA A 664 -19.32 -0.91 -20.02
C ALA A 664 -17.88 -0.93 -19.47
N PHE A 665 -17.07 0.08 -19.81
CA PHE A 665 -15.67 0.15 -19.40
C PHE A 665 -15.52 0.26 -17.88
N GLY A 666 -16.31 1.11 -17.23
CA GLY A 666 -16.25 1.29 -15.79
C GLY A 666 -16.67 0.05 -15.02
N SER A 667 -17.73 -0.65 -15.47
CA SER A 667 -18.19 -1.90 -14.85
C SER A 667 -17.16 -3.02 -14.98
N GLU A 668 -16.45 -3.07 -16.11
CA GLU A 668 -15.39 -4.04 -16.34
C GLU A 668 -14.14 -3.74 -15.51
N LEU A 669 -13.69 -2.47 -15.49
CA LEU A 669 -12.47 -2.10 -14.78
C LEU A 669 -12.58 -2.39 -13.27
N ILE A 670 -13.76 -2.21 -12.67
CA ILE A 670 -13.96 -2.47 -11.23
C ILE A 670 -13.99 -3.96 -10.87
N LEU A 671 -14.01 -4.89 -11.83
CA LEU A 671 -13.81 -6.32 -11.57
C LEU A 671 -12.38 -6.63 -11.10
N TRP A 672 -11.41 -5.78 -11.44
CA TRP A 672 -9.98 -5.91 -11.11
C TRP A 672 -9.66 -5.51 -9.67
N ASN A 673 -10.42 -6.08 -8.73
CA ASN A 673 -10.43 -5.74 -7.32
C ASN A 673 -9.84 -6.83 -6.41
N GLN A 674 -9.08 -7.77 -7.00
CA GLN A 674 -8.58 -8.96 -6.31
C GLN A 674 -7.06 -9.07 -6.35
N ALA A 675 -6.47 -9.65 -5.31
CA ALA A 675 -5.08 -10.08 -5.28
C ALA A 675 -4.99 -11.50 -4.69
N GLY A 676 -4.26 -12.40 -5.36
CA GLY A 676 -4.23 -13.83 -4.98
C GLY A 676 -5.62 -14.49 -4.95
N GLY A 677 -6.54 -14.06 -5.81
CA GLY A 677 -7.94 -14.54 -5.86
C GLY A 677 -8.85 -14.02 -4.74
N LYS A 678 -8.35 -13.14 -3.87
CA LYS A 678 -9.12 -12.56 -2.77
C LYS A 678 -9.53 -11.12 -3.07
N PHE A 679 -10.76 -10.76 -2.76
CA PHE A 679 -11.28 -9.39 -2.85
C PHE A 679 -10.62 -8.42 -1.86
N TYR A 680 -10.30 -7.21 -2.33
CA TYR A 680 -9.79 -6.11 -1.50
C TYR A 680 -10.59 -4.81 -1.77
N PRO A 681 -11.24 -4.23 -0.74
CA PRO A 681 -11.94 -2.94 -0.88
C PRO A 681 -11.03 -1.81 -1.39
N GLY A 682 -9.75 -1.78 -0.98
CA GLY A 682 -8.79 -0.78 -1.45
C GLY A 682 -8.55 -0.85 -2.96
N LEU A 683 -8.46 -2.07 -3.53
CA LEU A 683 -8.33 -2.26 -4.97
C LEU A 683 -9.62 -1.86 -5.69
N PHE A 684 -10.79 -2.22 -5.15
CA PHE A 684 -12.08 -1.77 -5.69
C PHE A 684 -12.17 -0.24 -5.81
N TYR A 685 -11.88 0.50 -4.73
CA TYR A 685 -11.92 1.96 -4.77
C TYR A 685 -10.84 2.57 -5.67
N ARG A 686 -9.67 1.94 -5.80
CA ARG A 686 -8.65 2.33 -6.78
C ARG A 686 -9.15 2.18 -8.20
N ARG A 687 -9.68 1.01 -8.59
CA ARG A 687 -10.25 0.77 -9.92
C ARG A 687 -11.41 1.74 -10.22
N LEU A 688 -12.21 2.05 -9.22
CA LEU A 688 -13.30 3.02 -9.35
C LEU A 688 -12.76 4.44 -9.60
N GLY A 689 -11.72 4.87 -8.89
CA GLY A 689 -11.02 6.13 -9.16
C GLY A 689 -10.42 6.19 -10.56
N GLU A 690 -9.80 5.11 -11.01
CA GLU A 690 -9.25 5.01 -12.37
C GLU A 690 -10.34 5.08 -13.44
N ALA A 691 -11.46 4.35 -13.27
CA ALA A 691 -12.60 4.40 -14.18
C ALA A 691 -13.22 5.82 -14.25
N ASN A 692 -13.29 6.51 -13.12
CA ASN A 692 -13.78 7.89 -13.04
C ASN A 692 -12.86 8.85 -13.82
N VAL A 693 -11.55 8.68 -13.70
CA VAL A 693 -10.58 9.46 -14.47
C VAL A 693 -10.74 9.15 -15.96
N TYR A 694 -10.71 7.89 -16.38
CA TYR A 694 -10.85 7.50 -17.79
C TYR A 694 -12.10 8.10 -18.44
N ASN A 695 -13.25 7.91 -17.78
CA ASN A 695 -14.53 8.22 -18.36
C ASN A 695 -14.93 9.69 -18.19
N TYR A 696 -14.46 10.38 -17.15
CA TYR A 696 -14.99 11.70 -16.76
C TYR A 696 -13.91 12.74 -16.43
N GLY A 697 -12.63 12.39 -16.45
CA GLY A 697 -11.56 13.27 -15.98
C GLY A 697 -11.72 13.63 -14.50
N ASP A 698 -12.39 12.78 -13.71
CA ASP A 698 -12.66 13.02 -12.30
C ASP A 698 -11.56 12.42 -11.42
N TYR A 699 -10.60 13.27 -11.03
CA TYR A 699 -9.48 12.93 -10.14
C TYR A 699 -9.83 13.02 -8.65
N SER A 700 -11.11 13.16 -8.28
CA SER A 700 -11.50 13.25 -6.88
C SER A 700 -11.33 11.91 -6.15
N ALA A 701 -11.06 11.98 -4.84
CA ALA A 701 -10.95 10.80 -4.01
C ALA A 701 -12.29 10.05 -3.96
N VAL A 702 -12.27 8.77 -4.31
CA VAL A 702 -13.49 7.96 -4.43
C VAL A 702 -13.76 7.15 -3.18
N ARG A 703 -15.02 7.21 -2.70
CA ARG A 703 -15.51 6.39 -1.57
C ARG A 703 -16.77 5.59 -1.88
N TYR A 704 -17.39 5.83 -3.03
CA TYR A 704 -18.60 5.17 -3.50
C TYR A 704 -18.73 5.32 -5.02
N ASN A 705 -19.54 4.49 -5.66
CA ASN A 705 -19.77 4.51 -7.09
C ASN A 705 -20.65 5.71 -7.49
N LYS A 706 -20.02 6.75 -8.05
CA LYS A 706 -20.67 7.99 -8.47
C LYS A 706 -21.36 7.91 -9.83
N TYR A 707 -20.90 7.00 -10.69
CA TYR A 707 -21.27 6.95 -12.12
C TYR A 707 -22.04 5.68 -12.49
N ASN A 708 -22.72 5.07 -11.52
CA ASN A 708 -23.65 3.95 -11.70
C ASN A 708 -23.07 2.72 -12.41
N TYR A 709 -21.77 2.45 -12.27
CA TYR A 709 -21.18 1.21 -12.78
C TYR A 709 -21.82 -0.03 -12.13
N ILE A 710 -21.85 -1.15 -12.85
CA ILE A 710 -22.45 -2.38 -12.36
C ILE A 710 -21.49 -3.06 -11.38
N TYR A 711 -21.86 -3.11 -10.10
CA TYR A 711 -21.03 -3.74 -9.08
C TYR A 711 -20.83 -5.24 -9.33
N PRO A 712 -19.60 -5.76 -9.19
CA PRO A 712 -19.37 -7.19 -9.15
C PRO A 712 -20.02 -7.85 -7.93
N ALA A 713 -20.31 -9.15 -8.06
CA ALA A 713 -20.75 -9.97 -6.94
C ALA A 713 -19.78 -9.91 -5.75
N SER A 714 -18.46 -9.85 -6.03
CA SER A 714 -17.41 -9.72 -5.01
C SER A 714 -17.48 -8.43 -4.19
N ALA A 715 -18.11 -7.38 -4.74
CA ALA A 715 -18.28 -6.08 -4.07
C ALA A 715 -19.72 -5.85 -3.59
N SER A 716 -20.58 -6.89 -3.56
CA SER A 716 -21.98 -6.77 -3.16
C SER A 716 -22.17 -6.18 -1.75
N SER A 717 -21.21 -6.42 -0.84
CA SER A 717 -21.22 -5.85 0.52
C SER A 717 -20.87 -4.36 0.60
N LEU A 718 -20.50 -3.73 -0.52
CA LEU A 718 -20.14 -2.31 -0.61
C LEU A 718 -21.23 -1.46 -1.29
N LYS A 719 -22.38 -2.07 -1.62
CA LYS A 719 -23.53 -1.37 -2.20
C LYS A 719 -24.25 -0.50 -1.18
#